data_AF-A0A949EHN3-F1
#
_entry.id   AF-A0A949EHN3-F1
#
_cell.length_a   1.000
_cell.length_b   1.000
_cell.length_c   1.000
_cell.angle_alpha   90.00
_cell.angle_beta   90.00
_cell.angle_gamma   90.00
#
_symmetry.space_group_name_H-M   'P 1'
#
loop_
_entity.id
_entity.type
_entity.pdbx_description
1 polymer ?
#
loop_
_entity_poly.entity_id
_entity_poly.type
_entity_poly.pdbx_seq_one_letter_code
_entity_poly.pdbx_strand_id
1 'polypeptide(L)'
;MLGKEFRGLAETVTRTYGNNPWFFLRELAQNSRDAGARNIWVEALVTQQGMETLNFADDGRGMTLAYARRFLFRLYASDKTADHKAAGKYGIGFWTILGFQPTLIHLQSRQGKNSWAVELDGELNVRPAVCLLTRSGTTVSMSRPAAFPQPAEFKSRLQSELREYCQYLRRNNCQADMLPVWFAGKNLTRLMTLPGPLSCQFRSGAVEGAVGLAAKPHVRLYARGLPVWQGAVLKQMTHLQMDEDGYAEIGRNLAPVFLLNGNHLDVTFSRNLALENRALETVRKKAEAALRRLLELSLDRTFPRTWRQRSCDRSLLALKRILRPGWHWLPLFLLIIIPLEITFLRHWFPAVTAVRTSPFSLQSTTLSYGGATVSLSVSPQGPPFSYQPKIPAWFRLFAADAYDIQAGFVRRAEPSRLPAHYTQYCRPEQVWSMRLQAEAGGEIFLPMPPGHALQAGSVRLDGRRINSVFSSVQGEAIATITGNGGLVEYRSCPGGQRRVLTAAEILHLTVLPPGLALSPNLEKTVRESRAYPIAERVSLARMLVGDMVVYDTSAPTANQYLRLAGDQPWLEKVLRIAKGDCDIINGLHVLLLRKMGIPSRLVIGMIGERGRARPLLHAWSEYFDQGWMVTDASAGRPADHSITATALNPSRGISLALPADDARPDDSRVLNHLLGPALMLLVMAAAAGLLFVISPTSALFLRAGLFFVVGGKKNRELMQVPV
;
A
#
# COMPACT_ATOMS: atom_id res chain seq x y z
N MET A 1 -15.58 -35.98 -4.58
CA MET A 1 -14.50 -36.74 -3.91
C MET A 1 -13.46 -35.73 -3.45
N LEU A 2 -12.81 -35.96 -2.31
CA LEU A 2 -11.44 -35.50 -2.12
C LEU A 2 -10.57 -36.76 -2.20
N GLY A 3 -9.42 -36.61 -2.84
CA GLY A 3 -8.53 -37.70 -3.23
C GLY A 3 -7.24 -37.10 -3.78
N LYS A 4 -6.37 -37.95 -4.35
CA LYS A 4 -5.00 -37.60 -4.76
C LYS A 4 -4.86 -36.29 -5.57
N GLU A 5 -5.74 -36.04 -6.55
CA GLU A 5 -5.75 -34.80 -7.34
C GLU A 5 -5.96 -33.55 -6.47
N PHE A 6 -6.93 -33.61 -5.55
CA PHE A 6 -7.21 -32.52 -4.63
C PHE A 6 -6.05 -32.30 -3.66
N ARG A 7 -5.41 -33.38 -3.18
CA ARG A 7 -4.21 -33.27 -2.34
C ARG A 7 -3.10 -32.54 -3.09
N GLY A 8 -2.82 -32.91 -4.34
CA GLY A 8 -1.82 -32.23 -5.18
C GLY A 8 -2.10 -30.74 -5.37
N LEU A 9 -3.35 -30.36 -5.63
CA LEU A 9 -3.75 -28.95 -5.73
C LEU A 9 -3.62 -28.22 -4.39
N ALA A 10 -4.09 -28.82 -3.29
CA ALA A 10 -4.04 -28.23 -1.95
C ALA A 10 -2.60 -28.01 -1.46
N GLU A 11 -1.69 -28.96 -1.70
CA GLU A 11 -0.26 -28.82 -1.42
C GLU A 11 0.39 -27.73 -2.27
N THR A 12 0.09 -27.69 -3.58
CA THR A 12 0.63 -26.68 -4.50
C THR A 12 0.29 -25.27 -4.06
N VAL A 13 -0.99 -25.01 -3.73
CA VAL A 13 -1.41 -23.69 -3.24
C VAL A 13 -0.85 -23.41 -1.84
N THR A 14 -0.74 -24.42 -0.96
CA THR A 14 -0.14 -24.26 0.38
C THR A 14 1.31 -23.78 0.31
N ARG A 15 2.12 -24.25 -0.64
CA ARG A 15 3.53 -23.81 -0.80
C ARG A 15 3.68 -22.29 -1.01
N THR A 16 2.68 -21.62 -1.58
CA THR A 16 2.69 -20.15 -1.76
C THR A 16 2.65 -19.34 -0.46
N TYR A 17 2.28 -19.97 0.66
CA TYR A 17 2.20 -19.31 1.97
C TYR A 17 3.55 -19.21 2.71
N GLY A 18 4.59 -19.91 2.23
CA GLY A 18 5.97 -19.83 2.72
C GLY A 18 6.58 -21.17 3.12
N ASN A 19 7.90 -21.16 3.32
CA ASN A 19 8.70 -22.38 3.54
C ASN A 19 8.61 -22.99 4.95
N ASN A 20 7.91 -22.39 5.92
CA ASN A 20 7.80 -22.97 7.26
C ASN A 20 6.66 -24.02 7.31
N PRO A 21 6.94 -25.32 7.48
CA PRO A 21 5.90 -26.35 7.54
C PRO A 21 4.94 -26.20 8.73
N TRP A 22 5.28 -25.40 9.74
CA TRP A 22 4.44 -25.15 10.92
C TRP A 22 3.48 -23.95 10.79
N PHE A 23 3.50 -23.27 9.64
CA PHE A 23 2.64 -22.11 9.37
C PHE A 23 1.14 -22.39 9.56
N PHE A 24 0.71 -23.65 9.41
CA PHE A 24 -0.67 -24.06 9.66
C PHE A 24 -1.16 -23.75 11.08
N LEU A 25 -0.27 -23.69 12.08
CA LEU A 25 -0.64 -23.32 13.45
C LEU A 25 -1.25 -21.92 13.51
N ARG A 26 -0.69 -21.00 12.70
CA ARG A 26 -1.19 -19.63 12.54
C ARG A 26 -2.58 -19.61 11.89
N GLU A 27 -2.78 -20.45 10.88
CA GLU A 27 -4.04 -20.55 10.14
C GLU A 27 -5.15 -21.23 10.96
N LEU A 28 -4.83 -22.31 11.68
CA LEU A 28 -5.74 -22.96 12.64
C LEU A 28 -6.13 -21.99 13.76
N ALA A 29 -5.17 -21.31 14.38
CA ALA A 29 -5.43 -20.31 15.41
C ALA A 29 -6.33 -19.16 14.92
N GLN A 30 -6.16 -18.72 13.67
CA GLN A 30 -7.05 -17.74 13.05
C GLN A 30 -8.45 -18.31 12.79
N ASN A 31 -8.58 -19.57 12.37
CA ASN A 31 -9.88 -20.20 12.18
C ASN A 31 -10.66 -20.32 13.50
N SER A 32 -10.00 -20.74 14.59
CA SER A 32 -10.58 -20.77 15.94
C SER A 32 -11.00 -19.37 16.40
N ARG A 33 -10.14 -18.35 16.20
CA ARG A 33 -10.47 -16.95 16.45
C ARG A 33 -11.72 -16.48 15.68
N ASP A 34 -11.79 -16.76 14.37
CA ASP A 34 -12.90 -16.38 13.51
C ASP A 34 -14.19 -17.16 13.84
N ALA A 35 -14.07 -18.37 14.41
CA ALA A 35 -15.16 -19.16 14.98
C ALA A 35 -15.65 -18.63 16.34
N GLY A 36 -14.98 -17.62 16.91
CA GLY A 36 -15.34 -16.99 18.19
C GLY A 36 -14.79 -17.71 19.42
N ALA A 37 -13.74 -18.53 19.27
CA ALA A 37 -13.12 -19.24 20.38
C ALA A 37 -12.67 -18.31 21.51
N ARG A 38 -12.82 -18.80 22.74
CA ARG A 38 -12.34 -18.19 23.98
C ARG A 38 -11.06 -18.87 24.47
N ASN A 39 -10.80 -20.11 24.08
CA ASN A 39 -9.60 -20.88 24.37
C ASN A 39 -9.21 -21.75 23.17
N ILE A 40 -7.92 -22.02 23.05
CA ILE A 40 -7.36 -23.04 22.15
C ILE A 40 -6.53 -23.99 23.00
N TRP A 41 -6.67 -25.30 22.78
CA TRP A 41 -5.84 -26.34 23.40
C TRP A 41 -5.07 -27.08 22.31
N VAL A 42 -3.77 -27.29 22.55
CA VAL A 42 -2.88 -28.00 21.64
C VAL A 42 -2.08 -29.05 22.40
N GLU A 43 -2.02 -30.25 21.86
CA GLU A 43 -1.28 -31.37 22.43
C GLU A 43 -0.37 -32.01 21.39
N ALA A 44 0.78 -32.50 21.84
CA ALA A 44 1.65 -33.39 21.09
C ALA A 44 1.76 -34.72 21.82
N LEU A 45 1.32 -35.78 21.15
CA LEU A 45 1.39 -37.16 21.61
C LEU A 45 2.36 -37.93 20.71
N VAL A 46 3.05 -38.92 21.27
CA VAL A 46 3.81 -39.90 20.48
C VAL A 46 3.42 -41.28 20.99
N THR A 47 2.98 -42.17 20.10
CA THR A 47 2.60 -43.54 20.45
C THR A 47 3.83 -44.44 20.62
N GLN A 48 3.67 -45.58 21.30
CA GLN A 48 4.73 -46.60 21.38
C GLN A 48 5.13 -47.15 20.01
N GLN A 49 4.26 -47.04 19.00
CA GLN A 49 4.50 -47.44 17.61
C GLN A 49 5.22 -46.35 16.79
N GLY A 50 5.69 -45.26 17.42
CA GLY A 50 6.41 -44.20 16.74
C GLY A 50 5.55 -43.31 15.86
N MET A 51 4.26 -43.12 16.18
CA MET A 51 3.40 -42.13 15.50
C MET A 51 3.37 -40.82 16.28
N GLU A 52 3.71 -39.71 15.63
CA GLU A 52 3.50 -38.35 16.14
C GLU A 52 2.06 -37.91 15.85
N THR A 53 1.35 -37.47 16.90
CA THR A 53 0.00 -36.90 16.78
C THR A 53 -0.04 -35.49 17.36
N LEU A 54 -0.58 -34.55 16.59
CA LEU A 54 -0.89 -33.18 16.99
C LEU A 54 -2.41 -33.03 17.09
N ASN A 55 -2.92 -32.74 18.30
CA ASN A 55 -4.32 -32.37 18.51
C ASN A 55 -4.41 -30.83 18.63
N PHE A 56 -5.27 -30.19 17.83
CA PHE A 56 -5.56 -28.76 17.91
C PHE A 56 -7.07 -28.57 18.09
N ALA A 57 -7.50 -28.04 19.23
CA ALA A 57 -8.91 -27.91 19.60
C ALA A 57 -9.28 -26.49 20.03
N ASP A 58 -10.52 -26.08 19.76
CA ASP A 58 -11.08 -24.80 20.21
C ASP A 58 -12.52 -24.92 20.71
N ASP A 59 -12.92 -23.98 21.60
CA ASP A 59 -14.27 -23.82 22.14
C ASP A 59 -15.12 -22.80 21.35
N GLY A 60 -14.81 -22.63 20.06
CA GLY A 60 -15.58 -21.77 19.15
C GLY A 60 -16.98 -22.32 18.83
N ARG A 61 -17.68 -21.65 17.93
CA ARG A 61 -19.06 -22.05 17.54
C ARG A 61 -19.16 -23.40 16.81
N GLY A 62 -18.03 -23.96 16.38
CA GLY A 62 -17.96 -25.11 15.47
C GLY A 62 -18.62 -24.86 14.10
N MET A 63 -18.96 -25.94 13.39
CA MET A 63 -19.67 -25.89 12.11
C MET A 63 -20.50 -27.15 11.87
N THR A 64 -21.53 -27.08 11.01
CA THR A 64 -22.24 -28.27 10.50
C THR A 64 -21.47 -28.97 9.37
N LEU A 65 -21.76 -30.24 9.13
CA LEU A 65 -21.17 -31.00 8.01
C LEU A 65 -21.50 -30.36 6.64
N ALA A 66 -22.69 -29.78 6.50
CA ALA A 66 -23.09 -29.08 5.28
C ALA A 66 -22.22 -27.82 5.04
N TYR A 67 -21.92 -27.06 6.10
CA TYR A 67 -21.00 -25.92 6.03
C TYR A 67 -19.57 -26.38 5.70
N ALA A 68 -19.07 -27.44 6.35
CA ALA A 68 -17.76 -28.00 6.07
C ALA A 68 -17.63 -28.48 4.62
N ARG A 69 -18.63 -29.19 4.08
CA ARG A 69 -18.68 -29.59 2.67
C ARG A 69 -18.66 -28.41 1.69
N ARG A 70 -19.23 -27.26 2.08
CA ARG A 70 -19.31 -26.07 1.21
C ARG A 70 -18.03 -25.22 1.23
N PHE A 71 -17.35 -25.11 2.37
CA PHE A 71 -16.26 -24.15 2.58
C PHE A 71 -14.93 -24.74 3.09
N LEU A 72 -14.96 -25.87 3.79
CA LEU A 72 -13.74 -26.54 4.28
C LEU A 72 -13.20 -27.51 3.23
N PHE A 73 -14.08 -28.35 2.69
CA PHE A 73 -13.76 -29.40 1.72
C PHE A 73 -13.77 -28.93 0.26
N ARG A 74 -13.58 -27.62 0.02
CA ARG A 74 -13.50 -27.03 -1.32
C ARG A 74 -12.51 -25.86 -1.31
N LEU A 75 -11.43 -25.98 -2.07
CA LEU A 75 -10.47 -24.89 -2.26
C LEU A 75 -11.17 -23.69 -2.91
N TYR A 76 -10.70 -22.48 -2.61
CA TYR A 76 -11.25 -21.20 -3.05
C TYR A 76 -12.69 -20.89 -2.59
N ALA A 77 -13.30 -21.72 -1.74
CA ALA A 77 -14.60 -21.43 -1.16
C ALA A 77 -14.47 -20.77 0.23
N SER A 78 -15.04 -19.58 0.41
CA SER A 78 -15.12 -18.90 1.71
C SER A 78 -16.46 -18.21 1.86
N ASP A 79 -17.07 -18.31 3.04
CA ASP A 79 -18.23 -17.49 3.44
C ASP A 79 -17.82 -16.08 3.88
N LYS A 80 -16.52 -15.86 4.12
CA LYS A 80 -15.95 -14.65 4.72
C LYS A 80 -15.70 -13.52 3.71
N THR A 81 -16.26 -13.60 2.50
CA THR A 81 -16.13 -12.56 1.48
C THR A 81 -16.91 -11.29 1.82
N ALA A 82 -18.02 -11.43 2.56
CA ALA A 82 -18.86 -10.31 3.02
C ALA A 82 -18.43 -9.71 4.37
N ASP A 83 -17.67 -10.42 5.21
CA ASP A 83 -17.20 -9.90 6.50
C ASP A 83 -15.81 -9.25 6.38
N HIS A 84 -15.78 -7.91 6.43
CA HIS A 84 -14.54 -7.15 6.43
C HIS A 84 -13.65 -7.42 7.67
N LYS A 85 -14.18 -7.96 8.77
CA LYS A 85 -13.42 -8.28 10.00
C LYS A 85 -12.75 -9.67 9.94
N ALA A 86 -13.19 -10.52 9.02
CA ALA A 86 -12.57 -11.83 8.81
C ALA A 86 -11.27 -11.74 8.02
N ALA A 87 -10.26 -12.53 8.41
CA ALA A 87 -8.97 -12.59 7.71
C ALA A 87 -8.88 -13.77 6.71
N GLY A 88 -9.77 -14.77 6.79
CA GLY A 88 -9.75 -15.97 5.94
C GLY A 88 -10.62 -15.87 4.67
N LYS A 89 -10.29 -15.00 3.71
CA LYS A 89 -11.15 -14.73 2.53
C LYS A 89 -11.10 -15.79 1.40
N TYR A 90 -10.13 -16.71 1.42
CA TYR A 90 -9.74 -17.46 0.21
C TYR A 90 -9.93 -18.98 0.27
N GLY A 91 -10.49 -19.55 1.35
CA GLY A 91 -10.83 -20.99 1.41
C GLY A 91 -9.66 -21.99 1.41
N ILE A 92 -8.42 -21.51 1.53
CA ILE A 92 -7.21 -22.37 1.48
C ILE A 92 -6.59 -22.59 2.87
N GLY A 93 -6.70 -21.60 3.78
CA GLY A 93 -5.92 -21.57 5.03
C GLY A 93 -6.00 -22.84 5.89
N PHE A 94 -7.14 -23.53 5.91
CA PHE A 94 -7.26 -24.84 6.57
C PHE A 94 -6.31 -25.90 6.00
N TRP A 95 -6.18 -25.99 4.68
CA TRP A 95 -5.36 -27.01 4.00
C TRP A 95 -3.85 -26.83 4.16
N THR A 96 -3.41 -25.72 4.76
CA THR A 96 -2.01 -25.57 5.15
C THR A 96 -1.53 -26.65 6.13
N ILE A 97 -2.45 -27.35 6.82
CA ILE A 97 -2.16 -28.54 7.63
C ILE A 97 -1.41 -29.65 6.88
N LEU A 98 -1.49 -29.69 5.55
CA LEU A 98 -0.73 -30.64 4.74
C LEU A 98 0.79 -30.41 4.84
N GLY A 99 1.23 -29.22 5.26
CA GLY A 99 2.63 -28.92 5.61
C GLY A 99 3.17 -29.74 6.79
N PHE A 100 2.29 -30.28 7.65
CA PHE A 100 2.68 -31.26 8.67
C PHE A 100 3.00 -32.65 8.10
N GLN A 101 2.62 -32.92 6.84
CA GLN A 101 2.68 -34.24 6.19
C GLN A 101 1.90 -35.35 6.94
N PRO A 102 0.61 -35.15 7.28
CA PRO A 102 -0.19 -36.18 7.93
C PRO A 102 -0.45 -37.38 7.01
N THR A 103 -0.44 -38.57 7.60
CA THR A 103 -0.97 -39.81 7.03
C THR A 103 -2.41 -40.08 7.46
N LEU A 104 -2.86 -39.44 8.55
CA LEU A 104 -4.24 -39.43 9.02
C LEU A 104 -4.61 -38.03 9.54
N ILE A 105 -5.75 -37.52 9.12
CA ILE A 105 -6.37 -36.29 9.64
C ILE A 105 -7.75 -36.66 10.18
N HIS A 106 -7.99 -36.48 11.47
CA HIS A 106 -9.31 -36.65 12.08
C HIS A 106 -9.89 -35.27 12.44
N LEU A 107 -11.05 -34.97 11.88
CA LEU A 107 -11.75 -33.70 12.06
C LEU A 107 -13.06 -33.95 12.80
N GLN A 108 -13.28 -33.20 13.88
CA GLN A 108 -14.53 -33.22 14.64
C GLN A 108 -15.04 -31.79 14.78
N SER A 109 -16.36 -31.57 14.65
CA SER A 109 -16.95 -30.29 14.98
C SER A 109 -18.39 -30.42 15.49
N ARG A 110 -18.75 -29.59 16.47
CA ARG A 110 -20.11 -29.48 17.01
C ARG A 110 -20.56 -28.03 16.97
N GLN A 111 -21.78 -27.81 16.46
CA GLN A 111 -22.50 -26.54 16.48
C GLN A 111 -23.90 -26.78 17.08
N GLY A 112 -24.03 -26.55 18.38
CA GLY A 112 -25.26 -26.82 19.12
C GLY A 112 -25.62 -28.32 19.11
N LYS A 113 -26.82 -28.65 18.62
CA LYS A 113 -27.28 -30.05 18.49
C LYS A 113 -26.59 -30.81 17.34
N ASN A 114 -26.02 -30.11 16.36
CA ASN A 114 -25.36 -30.74 15.21
C ASN A 114 -23.91 -31.11 15.57
N SER A 115 -23.54 -32.37 15.43
CA SER A 115 -22.16 -32.86 15.61
C SER A 115 -21.79 -33.84 14.50
N TRP A 116 -20.56 -33.76 14.02
CA TRP A 116 -20.05 -34.66 12.98
C TRP A 116 -18.54 -34.86 13.15
N ALA A 117 -18.05 -35.98 12.62
CA ALA A 117 -16.64 -36.24 12.49
C ALA A 117 -16.34 -36.98 11.17
N VAL A 118 -15.13 -36.76 10.64
CA VAL A 118 -14.59 -37.53 9.52
C VAL A 118 -13.10 -37.77 9.72
N GLU A 119 -12.64 -38.91 9.21
CA GLU A 119 -11.23 -39.19 8.98
C GLU A 119 -10.89 -38.95 7.51
N LEU A 120 -9.69 -38.43 7.25
CA LEU A 120 -9.09 -38.35 5.93
C LEU A 120 -7.74 -39.06 5.98
N ASP A 121 -7.51 -39.98 5.05
CA ASP A 121 -6.24 -40.68 4.92
C ASP A 121 -5.15 -39.84 4.23
N GLY A 122 -4.00 -40.44 3.98
CA GLY A 122 -2.87 -39.82 3.29
C GLY A 122 -3.17 -39.36 1.85
N GLU A 123 -4.24 -39.81 1.21
CA GLU A 123 -4.68 -39.31 -0.10
C GLU A 123 -5.89 -38.36 0.00
N LEU A 124 -6.35 -38.08 1.22
CA LEU A 124 -7.53 -37.29 1.57
C LEU A 124 -8.87 -37.97 1.26
N ASN A 125 -8.89 -39.30 1.14
CA ASN A 125 -10.15 -40.04 1.03
C ASN A 125 -10.91 -39.95 2.36
N VAL A 126 -12.18 -39.55 2.29
CA VAL A 126 -12.99 -39.21 3.47
C VAL A 126 -13.77 -40.44 3.97
N ARG A 127 -13.65 -40.76 5.26
CA ARG A 127 -14.44 -41.78 5.97
C ARG A 127 -15.26 -41.16 7.10
N PRO A 128 -16.53 -41.56 7.32
CA PRO A 128 -17.29 -41.11 8.48
C PRO A 128 -16.64 -41.57 9.80
N ALA A 129 -16.66 -40.72 10.83
CA ALA A 129 -16.18 -41.05 12.16
C ALA A 129 -17.19 -40.64 13.25
N VAL A 130 -17.01 -41.14 14.48
CA VAL A 130 -17.86 -40.80 15.63
C VAL A 130 -17.38 -39.49 16.25
N CYS A 131 -18.28 -38.51 16.36
CA CYS A 131 -17.98 -37.23 17.00
C CYS A 131 -18.05 -37.36 18.53
N LEU A 132 -16.91 -37.21 19.20
CA LEU A 132 -16.76 -37.31 20.66
C LEU A 132 -16.91 -35.95 21.38
N LEU A 133 -17.05 -34.85 20.63
CA LEU A 133 -17.25 -33.53 21.21
C LEU A 133 -18.59 -33.46 21.95
N THR A 134 -18.54 -33.11 23.24
CA THR A 134 -19.73 -32.89 24.09
C THR A 134 -20.20 -31.42 24.11
N ARG A 135 -19.35 -30.48 23.68
CA ARG A 135 -19.60 -29.03 23.63
C ARG A 135 -19.32 -28.49 22.24
N SER A 136 -19.85 -27.30 21.92
CA SER A 136 -19.54 -26.62 20.66
C SER A 136 -18.03 -26.35 20.55
N GLY A 137 -17.50 -26.48 19.34
CA GLY A 137 -16.06 -26.37 19.10
C GLY A 137 -15.63 -27.12 17.85
N THR A 138 -14.33 -27.11 17.59
CA THR A 138 -13.69 -27.88 16.52
C THR A 138 -12.44 -28.57 17.07
N THR A 139 -12.13 -29.76 16.57
CA THR A 139 -10.86 -30.44 16.84
C THR A 139 -10.28 -30.96 15.52
N VAL A 140 -9.00 -30.66 15.32
CA VAL A 140 -8.18 -31.10 14.19
C VAL A 140 -7.05 -31.93 14.78
N SER A 141 -7.13 -33.25 14.60
CA SER A 141 -6.08 -34.19 14.98
C SER A 141 -5.33 -34.63 13.73
N MET A 142 -4.00 -34.54 13.74
CA MET A 142 -3.14 -34.91 12.63
C MET A 142 -2.10 -35.90 13.11
N SER A 143 -1.96 -37.05 12.44
CA SER A 143 -0.97 -38.07 12.78
C SER A 143 -0.06 -38.39 11.60
N ARG A 144 1.20 -38.72 11.90
CA ARG A 144 2.24 -39.13 10.95
C ARG A 144 3.27 -40.05 11.62
N PRO A 145 4.06 -40.84 10.86
CA PRO A 145 5.26 -41.48 11.40
C PRO A 145 6.21 -40.46 12.01
N ALA A 146 6.94 -40.85 13.05
CA ALA A 146 7.87 -39.96 13.75
C ALA A 146 8.91 -39.38 12.78
N ALA A 147 9.01 -38.05 12.79
CA ALA A 147 9.99 -37.28 12.04
C ALA A 147 11.08 -36.70 12.97
N PHE A 148 10.83 -36.68 14.29
CA PHE A 148 11.80 -36.31 15.31
C PHE A 148 12.40 -37.56 15.97
N PRO A 149 13.73 -37.61 16.21
CA PRO A 149 14.38 -38.72 16.90
C PRO A 149 13.85 -38.99 18.31
N GLN A 150 13.37 -37.95 19.00
CA GLN A 150 12.85 -38.04 20.36
C GLN A 150 11.47 -37.36 20.49
N PRO A 151 10.52 -37.95 21.25
CA PRO A 151 9.22 -37.33 21.54
C PRO A 151 9.31 -35.94 22.20
N ALA A 152 10.39 -35.67 22.93
CA ALA A 152 10.65 -34.37 23.54
C ALA A 152 10.95 -33.27 22.51
N GLU A 153 11.62 -33.61 21.40
CA GLU A 153 11.93 -32.66 20.33
C GLU A 153 10.68 -32.23 19.56
N PHE A 154 9.79 -33.17 19.21
CA PHE A 154 8.50 -32.86 18.61
C PHE A 154 7.69 -31.88 19.48
N LYS A 155 7.58 -32.19 20.79
CA LYS A 155 6.90 -31.31 21.77
C LYS A 155 7.56 -29.94 21.87
N SER A 156 8.88 -29.88 21.94
CA SER A 156 9.66 -28.63 22.01
C SER A 156 9.48 -27.78 20.76
N ARG A 157 9.55 -28.39 19.56
CA ARG A 157 9.37 -27.69 18.29
C ARG A 157 7.97 -27.12 18.17
N LEU A 158 6.94 -27.92 18.44
CA LEU A 158 5.55 -27.47 18.42
C LEU A 158 5.32 -26.32 19.43
N GLN A 159 5.88 -26.40 20.64
CA GLN A 159 5.79 -25.31 21.61
C GLN A 159 6.46 -24.01 21.11
N SER A 160 7.61 -24.12 20.44
CA SER A 160 8.33 -22.98 19.86
C SER A 160 7.52 -22.30 18.76
N GLU A 161 6.91 -23.07 17.87
CA GLU A 161 6.12 -22.55 16.74
C GLU A 161 4.79 -21.96 17.20
N LEU A 162 4.12 -22.59 18.18
CA LEU A 162 2.94 -22.01 18.84
C LEU A 162 3.26 -20.68 19.51
N ARG A 163 4.45 -20.53 20.12
CA ARG A 163 4.88 -19.24 20.68
C ARG A 163 5.09 -18.21 19.58
N GLU A 164 5.82 -18.54 18.51
CA GLU A 164 6.10 -17.59 17.42
C GLU A 164 4.81 -17.07 16.76
N TYR A 165 3.86 -17.96 16.47
CA TYR A 165 2.63 -17.61 15.76
C TYR A 165 1.48 -17.12 16.66
N CYS A 166 1.35 -17.63 17.88
CA CYS A 166 0.10 -17.52 18.64
C CYS A 166 0.23 -16.86 20.02
N GLN A 167 1.44 -16.54 20.51
CA GLN A 167 1.61 -15.98 21.87
C GLN A 167 0.89 -14.63 22.08
N TYR A 168 0.63 -13.86 21.02
CA TYR A 168 -0.04 -12.55 21.11
C TYR A 168 -1.50 -12.54 20.64
N LEU A 169 -2.07 -13.72 20.34
CA LEU A 169 -3.35 -13.90 19.64
C LEU A 169 -4.52 -13.19 20.32
N ARG A 170 -5.34 -12.47 19.53
CA ARG A 170 -6.52 -11.73 20.02
C ARG A 170 -7.84 -12.33 19.56
N ARG A 171 -8.81 -12.35 20.47
CA ARG A 171 -10.21 -12.75 20.22
C ARG A 171 -10.84 -11.83 19.16
N ASN A 172 -11.86 -12.34 18.46
CA ASN A 172 -12.63 -11.55 17.49
C ASN A 172 -13.75 -10.74 18.16
N ASN A 173 -13.40 -9.86 19.12
CA ASN A 173 -14.34 -8.98 19.81
C ASN A 173 -13.88 -7.51 19.78
N CYS A 174 -14.77 -6.59 20.17
CA CYS A 174 -14.50 -5.14 20.08
C CYS A 174 -13.35 -4.67 20.99
N GLN A 175 -13.09 -5.38 22.09
CA GLN A 175 -12.00 -5.06 23.02
C GLN A 175 -10.65 -5.65 22.58
N ALA A 176 -10.66 -6.60 21.64
CA ALA A 176 -9.52 -7.40 21.19
C ALA A 176 -8.77 -8.05 22.36
N ASP A 177 -9.53 -8.73 23.22
CA ASP A 177 -8.97 -9.43 24.38
C ASP A 177 -8.04 -10.56 23.96
N MET A 178 -7.18 -10.98 24.88
CA MET A 178 -6.32 -12.14 24.65
C MET A 178 -7.13 -13.42 24.43
N LEU A 179 -6.65 -14.24 23.49
CA LEU A 179 -7.11 -15.61 23.27
C LEU A 179 -6.06 -16.57 23.87
N PRO A 180 -6.32 -17.16 25.05
CA PRO A 180 -5.50 -18.22 25.63
C PRO A 180 -5.22 -19.37 24.67
N VAL A 181 -3.95 -19.74 24.55
CA VAL A 181 -3.47 -20.91 23.81
C VAL A 181 -2.72 -21.80 24.79
N TRP A 182 -3.33 -22.93 25.13
CA TRP A 182 -2.82 -23.89 26.09
C TRP A 182 -2.04 -24.99 25.37
N PHE A 183 -0.81 -25.25 25.79
CA PHE A 183 0.00 -26.37 25.31
C PHE A 183 0.49 -27.21 26.48
N ALA A 184 0.14 -28.50 26.50
CA ALA A 184 0.47 -29.42 27.60
C ALA A 184 0.15 -28.83 29.00
N GLY A 185 -1.06 -28.29 29.16
CA GLY A 185 -1.54 -27.63 30.38
C GLY A 185 -0.98 -26.22 30.66
N LYS A 186 -0.01 -25.73 29.89
CA LYS A 186 0.62 -24.41 30.10
C LYS A 186 0.07 -23.38 29.11
N ASN A 187 -0.41 -22.24 29.62
CA ASN A 187 -0.80 -21.12 28.76
C ASN A 187 0.45 -20.49 28.10
N LEU A 188 0.45 -20.39 26.78
CA LEU A 188 1.52 -19.79 25.97
C LEU A 188 1.27 -18.31 25.65
N THR A 189 0.06 -17.80 25.89
CA THR A 189 -0.33 -16.42 25.59
C THR A 189 0.37 -15.43 26.54
N ARG A 190 0.95 -14.36 25.98
CA ARG A 190 1.82 -13.38 26.66
C ARG A 190 1.47 -11.96 26.26
N LEU A 191 1.53 -11.00 27.19
CA LEU A 191 1.42 -9.58 26.85
C LEU A 191 2.56 -9.15 25.91
N MET A 192 2.31 -8.15 25.06
CA MET A 192 3.33 -7.57 24.19
C MET A 192 4.30 -6.71 25.00
N THR A 193 5.35 -7.35 25.50
CA THR A 193 6.41 -6.72 26.29
C THR A 193 7.76 -6.90 25.59
N LEU A 194 8.66 -5.93 25.77
CA LEU A 194 10.06 -6.04 25.34
C LEU A 194 10.96 -6.18 26.57
N PRO A 195 12.05 -6.95 26.49
CA PRO A 195 13.04 -7.01 27.55
C PRO A 195 13.82 -5.70 27.70
N GLY A 196 14.27 -5.42 28.92
CA GLY A 196 15.20 -4.35 29.24
C GLY A 196 14.59 -3.15 29.99
N PRO A 197 15.40 -2.43 30.80
CA PRO A 197 14.99 -1.25 31.56
C PRO A 197 14.66 -0.02 30.68
N LEU A 198 15.09 -0.05 29.42
CA LEU A 198 14.81 0.94 28.38
C LEU A 198 13.70 0.43 27.45
N SER A 199 12.55 0.07 28.02
CA SER A 199 11.35 -0.34 27.29
C SER A 199 10.09 0.35 27.82
N CYS A 200 9.07 0.47 26.96
CA CYS A 200 7.79 1.09 27.27
C CYS A 200 6.66 0.38 26.51
N GLN A 201 5.64 -0.07 27.25
CA GLN A 201 4.40 -0.62 26.68
C GLN A 201 3.39 0.51 26.40
N PHE A 202 2.59 0.36 25.36
CA PHE A 202 1.52 1.31 25.03
C PHE A 202 0.28 0.62 24.46
N ARG A 203 -0.89 1.19 24.76
CA ARG A 203 -2.19 0.82 24.17
C ARG A 203 -2.97 2.09 23.87
N SER A 204 -3.50 2.21 22.65
CA SER A 204 -4.21 3.40 22.20
C SER A 204 -5.27 3.03 21.16
N GLY A 205 -6.50 2.78 21.63
CA GLY A 205 -7.58 2.26 20.80
C GLY A 205 -7.27 0.86 20.29
N ALA A 206 -7.37 0.67 18.97
CA ALA A 206 -7.13 -0.61 18.29
C ALA A 206 -5.64 -0.94 18.05
N VAL A 207 -4.71 -0.09 18.52
CA VAL A 207 -3.26 -0.28 18.44
C VAL A 207 -2.70 -0.53 19.83
N GLU A 208 -1.81 -1.51 19.94
CA GLU A 208 -1.02 -1.78 21.14
C GLU A 208 0.39 -2.22 20.75
N GLY A 209 1.31 -2.22 21.70
CA GLY A 209 2.66 -2.70 21.48
C GLY A 209 3.63 -2.37 22.60
N ALA A 210 4.89 -2.71 22.36
CA ALA A 210 6.03 -2.27 23.13
C ALA A 210 7.07 -1.64 22.22
N VAL A 211 7.78 -0.66 22.74
CA VAL A 211 9.00 -0.08 22.16
C VAL A 211 10.13 -0.20 23.16
N GLY A 212 11.35 -0.43 22.69
CA GLY A 212 12.55 -0.48 23.52
C GLY A 212 13.79 -0.07 22.75
N LEU A 213 14.95 -0.10 23.42
CA LEU A 213 16.27 0.07 22.79
C LEU A 213 17.09 -1.21 22.95
N ALA A 214 17.76 -1.65 21.88
CA ALA A 214 18.64 -2.81 21.86
C ALA A 214 19.84 -2.60 20.94
N ALA A 215 20.78 -3.55 20.90
CA ALA A 215 21.99 -3.45 20.07
C ALA A 215 21.72 -3.45 18.55
N LYS A 216 20.58 -4.02 18.10
CA LYS A 216 20.17 -4.06 16.70
C LYS A 216 18.72 -3.55 16.54
N PRO A 217 18.41 -2.78 15.48
CA PRO A 217 17.04 -2.34 15.21
C PRO A 217 16.17 -3.53 14.79
N HIS A 218 14.92 -3.55 15.27
CA HIS A 218 13.96 -4.58 14.85
C HIS A 218 12.52 -4.10 15.03
N VAL A 219 11.71 -4.19 14.00
CA VAL A 219 10.26 -3.98 14.06
C VAL A 219 9.58 -5.30 13.75
N ARG A 220 8.68 -5.74 14.62
CA ARG A 220 7.79 -6.88 14.35
C ARG A 220 6.34 -6.43 14.45
N LEU A 221 5.61 -6.64 13.36
CA LEU A 221 4.21 -6.24 13.20
C LEU A 221 3.29 -7.46 13.25
N TYR A 222 2.21 -7.31 13.99
CA TYR A 222 1.14 -8.28 14.18
C TYR A 222 -0.20 -7.67 13.75
N ALA A 223 -1.06 -8.46 13.13
CA ALA A 223 -2.45 -8.12 12.90
C ALA A 223 -3.33 -9.04 13.76
N ARG A 224 -4.10 -8.46 14.68
CA ARG A 224 -5.01 -9.21 15.58
C ARG A 224 -4.27 -10.26 16.42
N GLY A 225 -2.99 -9.99 16.73
CA GLY A 225 -2.11 -10.87 17.48
C GLY A 225 -1.38 -11.96 16.68
N LEU A 226 -1.61 -12.07 15.37
CA LEU A 226 -0.89 -12.99 14.47
C LEU A 226 0.26 -12.26 13.77
N PRO A 227 1.46 -12.84 13.62
CA PRO A 227 2.59 -12.16 12.99
C PRO A 227 2.33 -11.96 11.50
N VAL A 228 2.58 -10.74 11.04
CA VAL A 228 2.37 -10.35 9.63
C VAL A 228 3.60 -9.77 8.96
N TRP A 229 4.51 -9.08 9.66
CA TRP A 229 5.70 -8.50 9.01
C TRP A 229 6.84 -8.29 10.01
N GLN A 230 8.08 -8.27 9.50
CA GLN A 230 9.26 -7.89 10.27
C GLN A 230 10.27 -7.10 9.40
N GLY A 231 11.03 -6.20 10.03
CA GLY A 231 12.10 -5.42 9.41
C GLY A 231 12.97 -4.72 10.46
N ALA A 232 13.74 -3.70 10.08
CA ALA A 232 14.60 -2.96 10.98
C ALA A 232 13.97 -1.63 11.47
N VAL A 233 13.38 -0.84 10.57
CA VAL A 233 12.85 0.50 10.90
C VAL A 233 11.38 0.67 10.54
N LEU A 234 10.67 1.54 11.28
CA LEU A 234 9.24 1.81 11.07
C LEU A 234 8.90 2.29 9.65
N LYS A 235 9.85 2.88 8.92
CA LYS A 235 9.66 3.30 7.52
C LYS A 235 9.52 2.11 6.56
N GLN A 236 10.23 1.02 6.82
CA GLN A 236 10.19 -0.22 6.02
C GLN A 236 8.86 -0.99 6.17
N MET A 237 7.97 -0.58 7.09
CA MET A 237 6.60 -1.14 7.17
C MET A 237 5.77 -0.84 5.91
N THR A 238 6.27 0.03 5.02
CA THR A 238 5.70 0.31 3.70
C THR A 238 6.17 -0.69 2.66
N HIS A 239 5.28 -1.09 1.74
CA HIS A 239 5.56 -2.12 0.72
C HIS A 239 6.64 -1.71 -0.30
N LEU A 240 7.04 -0.44 -0.28
CA LEU A 240 8.01 0.17 -1.20
C LEU A 240 9.46 0.17 -0.67
N GLN A 241 9.73 -0.37 0.53
CA GLN A 241 11.04 -0.28 1.19
C GLN A 241 11.47 -1.59 1.87
N MET A 242 11.45 -2.71 1.14
CA MET A 242 12.13 -3.94 1.59
C MET A 242 13.52 -4.03 0.94
N ASP A 243 14.53 -3.41 1.56
CA ASP A 243 15.92 -3.83 1.36
C ASP A 243 16.08 -5.24 1.95
N GLU A 244 16.53 -6.20 1.14
CA GLU A 244 16.63 -7.61 1.57
C GLU A 244 17.67 -7.81 2.70
N ASP A 245 18.63 -6.90 2.86
CA ASP A 245 19.68 -6.97 3.88
C ASP A 245 19.28 -6.42 5.26
N GLY A 246 18.27 -5.56 5.36
CA GLY A 246 17.80 -5.01 6.65
C GLY A 246 18.81 -4.14 7.44
N TYR A 247 20.05 -3.98 6.97
CA TYR A 247 21.10 -3.18 7.61
C TYR A 247 20.91 -1.68 7.36
N ALA A 248 19.94 -1.10 8.08
CA ALA A 248 20.03 0.33 8.36
C ALA A 248 21.26 0.57 9.27
N GLU A 249 22.26 1.33 8.80
CA GLU A 249 23.38 1.82 9.62
C GLU A 249 22.89 2.82 10.68
N ILE A 250 22.24 2.29 11.72
CA ILE A 250 21.91 3.02 12.93
C ILE A 250 23.13 2.91 13.85
N GLY A 251 23.54 4.04 14.43
CA GLY A 251 24.76 4.17 15.22
C GLY A 251 24.96 3.04 16.24
N ARG A 252 26.21 2.58 16.36
CA ARG A 252 26.59 1.37 17.08
C ARG A 252 25.99 1.35 18.52
N ASN A 253 25.34 0.24 18.85
CA ASN A 253 24.91 -0.22 20.18
C ASN A 253 23.55 0.24 20.77
N LEU A 254 22.87 1.26 20.24
CA LEU A 254 21.53 1.66 20.73
C LEU A 254 20.56 2.00 19.59
N ALA A 255 19.76 1.02 19.20
CA ALA A 255 18.79 1.10 18.11
C ALA A 255 17.36 0.75 18.60
N PRO A 256 16.31 1.35 18.02
CA PRO A 256 14.94 1.15 18.49
C PRO A 256 14.38 -0.21 18.05
N VAL A 257 13.73 -0.90 18.99
CA VAL A 257 13.02 -2.16 18.77
C VAL A 257 11.53 -1.97 19.05
N PHE A 258 10.67 -2.59 18.25
CA PHE A 258 9.23 -2.46 18.31
C PHE A 258 8.52 -3.82 18.17
N LEU A 259 7.58 -4.09 19.07
CA LEU A 259 6.53 -5.11 18.89
C LEU A 259 5.20 -4.38 18.74
N LEU A 260 4.53 -4.52 17.60
CA LEU A 260 3.36 -3.72 17.25
C LEU A 260 2.18 -4.63 16.89
N ASN A 261 0.99 -4.39 17.46
CA ASN A 261 -0.26 -5.01 17.01
C ASN A 261 -1.27 -3.94 16.58
N GLY A 262 -1.88 -4.15 15.41
CA GLY A 262 -3.04 -3.39 14.96
C GLY A 262 -4.22 -4.31 14.66
N ASN A 263 -5.30 -4.19 15.44
CA ASN A 263 -6.47 -5.05 15.30
C ASN A 263 -7.30 -4.74 14.03
N HIS A 264 -7.13 -3.55 13.45
CA HIS A 264 -7.74 -3.11 12.19
C HIS A 264 -6.75 -3.05 11.02
N LEU A 265 -5.60 -3.72 11.12
CA LEU A 265 -4.73 -3.90 9.95
C LEU A 265 -5.43 -4.77 8.92
N ASP A 266 -5.31 -4.36 7.66
CA ASP A 266 -5.56 -5.19 6.49
C ASP A 266 -4.22 -5.81 6.05
N VAL A 267 -4.28 -7.00 5.47
CA VAL A 267 -3.10 -7.83 5.18
C VAL A 267 -3.21 -8.43 3.78
N THR A 268 -2.07 -8.79 3.19
CA THR A 268 -2.01 -9.49 1.90
C THR A 268 -2.63 -10.89 1.97
N PHE A 269 -2.80 -11.53 0.81
CA PHE A 269 -3.33 -12.90 0.67
C PHE A 269 -2.61 -13.94 1.55
N SER A 270 -1.27 -13.93 1.48
CA SER A 270 -0.32 -14.71 2.28
C SER A 270 -0.27 -14.26 3.76
N ARG A 271 -0.76 -13.06 4.05
CA ARG A 271 -0.72 -12.38 5.35
C ARG A 271 0.71 -12.27 5.92
N ASN A 272 1.68 -12.04 5.02
CA ASN A 272 3.09 -11.77 5.31
C ASN A 272 3.48 -10.30 5.06
N LEU A 273 2.50 -9.45 4.76
CA LEU A 273 2.60 -8.01 4.62
C LEU A 273 1.31 -7.36 5.11
N ALA A 274 1.41 -6.18 5.71
CA ALA A 274 0.26 -5.31 5.97
C ALA A 274 0.01 -4.42 4.75
N LEU A 275 -1.25 -4.16 4.41
CA LEU A 275 -1.60 -3.24 3.33
C LEU A 275 -1.46 -1.79 3.80
N GLU A 276 -1.00 -0.92 2.92
CA GLU A 276 -0.91 0.52 3.20
C GLU A 276 -2.29 1.15 3.26
N ASN A 277 -2.72 1.46 4.48
CA ASN A 277 -3.98 2.09 4.78
C ASN A 277 -3.86 3.00 6.01
N ARG A 278 -4.96 3.67 6.36
CA ARG A 278 -5.04 4.53 7.56
C ARG A 278 -4.76 3.78 8.87
N ALA A 279 -5.01 2.46 8.94
CA ALA A 279 -4.73 1.67 10.13
C ALA A 279 -3.22 1.44 10.32
N LEU A 280 -2.48 1.08 9.26
CA LEU A 280 -1.02 0.95 9.29
C LEU A 280 -0.35 2.28 9.65
N GLU A 281 -0.81 3.38 9.05
CA GLU A 281 -0.34 4.73 9.38
C GLU A 281 -0.65 5.13 10.83
N THR A 282 -1.77 4.67 11.38
CA THR A 282 -2.09 4.85 12.80
C THR A 282 -1.15 4.04 13.69
N VAL A 283 -0.83 2.79 13.33
CA VAL A 283 0.16 1.98 14.06
C VAL A 283 1.53 2.68 14.07
N ARG A 284 2.02 3.14 12.91
CA ARG A 284 3.29 3.87 12.79
C ARG A 284 3.34 5.11 13.68
N LYS A 285 2.33 5.99 13.59
CA LYS A 285 2.24 7.21 14.41
C LYS A 285 2.19 6.94 15.91
N LYS A 286 1.58 5.82 16.35
CA LYS A 286 1.55 5.42 17.76
C LYS A 286 2.89 4.84 18.22
N ALA A 287 3.56 4.08 17.37
CA ALA A 287 4.92 3.58 17.63
C ALA A 287 5.94 4.74 17.76
N GLU A 288 5.91 5.71 16.86
CA GLU A 288 6.76 6.91 16.92
C GLU A 288 6.52 7.73 18.20
N ALA A 289 5.25 7.92 18.58
CA ALA A 289 4.89 8.60 19.82
C ALA A 289 5.35 7.84 21.08
N ALA A 290 5.29 6.50 21.06
CA ALA A 290 5.80 5.67 22.13
C ALA A 290 7.34 5.75 22.23
N LEU A 291 8.06 5.73 21.09
CA LEU A 291 9.52 5.89 21.08
C LEU A 291 9.92 7.26 21.65
N ARG A 292 9.26 8.34 21.24
CA ARG A 292 9.49 9.67 21.82
C ARG A 292 9.28 9.66 23.34
N ARG A 293 8.18 9.07 23.83
CA ARG A 293 7.92 8.97 25.28
C ARG A 293 9.00 8.17 26.00
N LEU A 294 9.48 7.06 25.43
CA LEU A 294 10.57 6.27 26.00
C LEU A 294 11.86 7.08 26.11
N LEU A 295 12.23 7.82 25.06
CA LEU A 295 13.42 8.69 25.05
C LEU A 295 13.27 9.84 26.06
N GLU A 296 12.10 10.49 26.14
CA GLU A 296 11.80 11.53 27.13
C GLU A 296 11.94 10.98 28.57
N LEU A 297 11.35 9.82 28.87
CA LEU A 297 11.47 9.18 30.19
C LEU A 297 12.89 8.74 30.52
N SER A 298 13.68 8.34 29.52
CA SER A 298 15.08 7.95 29.71
C SER A 298 15.95 9.18 29.99
N LEU A 299 15.77 10.25 29.23
CA LEU A 299 16.46 11.53 29.45
C LEU A 299 16.09 12.16 30.80
N ASP A 300 14.83 12.11 31.21
CA ASP A 300 14.38 12.62 32.52
C ASP A 300 14.90 11.79 33.71
N ARG A 301 15.29 10.52 33.50
CA ARG A 301 15.97 9.70 34.52
C ARG A 301 17.46 10.05 34.63
N THR A 302 18.15 10.28 33.52
CA THR A 302 19.59 10.64 33.51
C THR A 302 19.83 12.11 33.86
N PHE A 303 18.94 13.00 33.42
CA PHE A 303 19.03 14.45 33.59
C PHE A 303 17.71 14.99 34.15
N PRO A 304 17.46 14.87 35.47
CA PRO A 304 16.19 15.23 36.08
C PRO A 304 15.90 16.73 35.94
N ARG A 305 14.97 17.07 35.04
CA ARG A 305 14.53 18.45 34.81
C ARG A 305 13.76 18.99 36.00
N THR A 306 13.97 20.26 36.30
CA THR A 306 13.19 20.98 37.32
C THR A 306 11.72 21.09 36.91
N TRP A 307 10.82 21.17 37.91
CA TRP A 307 9.38 21.38 37.67
C TRP A 307 9.08 22.60 36.79
N ARG A 308 9.88 23.68 36.92
CA ARG A 308 9.76 24.90 36.09
C ARG A 308 10.02 24.62 34.62
N GLN A 309 11.09 23.88 34.29
CA GLN A 309 11.40 23.48 32.91
C GLN A 309 10.30 22.58 32.33
N ARG A 310 9.86 21.55 33.07
CA ARG A 310 8.75 20.68 32.65
C ARG A 310 7.45 21.46 32.38
N SER A 311 7.17 22.48 33.17
CA SER A 311 6.00 23.36 32.99
C SER A 311 6.15 24.26 31.76
N CYS A 312 7.34 24.83 31.54
CA CYS A 312 7.64 25.64 30.35
C CYS A 312 7.52 24.82 29.05
N ASP A 313 8.12 23.63 29.01
CA ASP A 313 8.05 22.71 27.86
C ASP A 313 6.60 22.31 27.55
N ARG A 314 5.80 22.00 28.58
CA ARG A 314 4.36 21.68 28.42
C ARG A 314 3.57 22.88 27.90
N SER A 315 3.81 24.09 28.42
CA SER A 315 3.16 25.32 27.95
C SER A 315 3.54 25.65 26.50
N LEU A 316 4.81 25.49 26.11
CA LEU A 316 5.27 25.68 24.73
C LEU A 316 4.67 24.65 23.77
N LEU A 317 4.55 23.39 24.19
CA LEU A 317 3.87 22.35 23.39
C LEU A 317 2.37 22.59 23.28
N ALA A 318 1.70 23.03 24.35
CA ALA A 318 0.29 23.40 24.33
C ALA A 318 0.06 24.62 23.42
N LEU A 319 0.88 25.66 23.55
CA LEU A 319 0.86 26.85 22.69
C LEU A 319 1.06 26.49 21.22
N LYS A 320 2.07 25.66 20.88
CA LYS A 320 2.25 25.14 19.51
C LYS A 320 1.06 24.31 19.01
N ARG A 321 0.33 23.63 19.91
CA ARG A 321 -0.88 22.84 19.56
C ARG A 321 -2.12 23.70 19.38
N ILE A 322 -2.20 24.86 20.04
CA ILE A 322 -3.26 25.88 19.90
C ILE A 322 -3.00 26.75 18.65
N LEU A 323 -1.74 27.12 18.39
CA LEU A 323 -1.35 27.91 17.22
C LEU A 323 -1.39 27.10 15.91
N ARG A 324 -1.18 25.77 15.94
CA ARG A 324 -1.25 24.91 14.75
C ARG A 324 -2.59 24.97 13.99
N PRO A 325 -3.78 24.83 14.62
CA PRO A 325 -5.04 25.04 13.93
C PRO A 325 -5.25 26.51 13.56
N GLY A 326 -4.62 27.47 14.25
CA GLY A 326 -4.61 28.90 13.88
C GLY A 326 -4.09 29.17 12.47
N TRP A 327 -3.20 28.33 11.93
CA TRP A 327 -2.79 28.39 10.51
C TRP A 327 -3.93 28.08 9.52
N HIS A 328 -5.01 27.41 9.94
CA HIS A 328 -6.24 27.27 9.14
C HIS A 328 -7.22 28.44 9.30
N TRP A 329 -6.98 29.33 10.28
CA TRP A 329 -7.63 30.64 10.38
C TRP A 329 -6.84 31.73 9.65
N LEU A 330 -5.57 31.48 9.31
CA LEU A 330 -4.77 32.38 8.47
C LEU A 330 -5.46 32.68 7.12
N PRO A 331 -6.07 31.72 6.40
CA PRO A 331 -6.91 32.01 5.22
C PRO A 331 -8.14 32.87 5.53
N LEU A 332 -8.68 32.83 6.75
CA LEU A 332 -9.85 33.62 7.17
C LEU A 332 -9.45 35.06 7.50
N PHE A 333 -8.32 35.25 8.20
CA PHE A 333 -7.69 36.56 8.38
C PHE A 333 -7.24 37.16 7.05
N LEU A 334 -6.64 36.34 6.17
CA LEU A 334 -6.35 36.74 4.79
C LEU A 334 -7.65 37.04 4.02
N LEU A 335 -8.78 36.37 4.26
CA LEU A 335 -10.08 36.74 3.66
C LEU A 335 -10.62 38.11 4.14
N ILE A 336 -10.03 38.72 5.16
CA ILE A 336 -10.36 40.08 5.64
C ILE A 336 -9.28 41.07 5.19
N ILE A 337 -8.01 40.69 5.26
CA ILE A 337 -6.85 41.52 4.88
C ILE A 337 -6.72 41.64 3.36
N ILE A 338 -6.85 40.53 2.61
CA ILE A 338 -6.72 40.50 1.15
C ILE A 338 -7.77 41.38 0.47
N PRO A 339 -9.06 41.41 0.82
CA PRO A 339 -9.98 42.38 0.21
C PRO A 339 -9.56 43.83 0.44
N LEU A 340 -9.10 44.16 1.65
CA LEU A 340 -8.63 45.49 2.03
C LEU A 340 -7.40 45.92 1.20
N GLU A 341 -6.44 45.00 1.08
CA GLU A 341 -5.20 45.15 0.31
C GLU A 341 -5.48 45.17 -1.20
N ILE A 342 -6.42 44.35 -1.69
CA ILE A 342 -6.89 44.34 -3.08
C ILE A 342 -7.63 45.65 -3.42
N THR A 343 -8.43 46.24 -2.53
CA THR A 343 -9.01 47.58 -2.80
C THR A 343 -7.92 48.65 -2.92
N PHE A 344 -6.84 48.53 -2.15
CA PHE A 344 -5.71 49.45 -2.23
C PHE A 344 -4.89 49.24 -3.52
N LEU A 345 -4.56 47.99 -3.86
CA LEU A 345 -3.71 47.64 -5.01
C LEU A 345 -4.43 47.73 -6.37
N ARG A 346 -5.73 47.39 -6.45
CA ARG A 346 -6.51 47.55 -7.70
C ARG A 346 -6.69 49.01 -8.12
N HIS A 347 -6.58 49.95 -7.20
CA HIS A 347 -6.63 51.37 -7.53
C HIS A 347 -5.34 51.84 -8.24
N TRP A 348 -4.24 51.09 -8.11
CA TRP A 348 -2.92 51.47 -8.64
C TRP A 348 -2.40 50.56 -9.77
N PHE A 349 -2.92 49.33 -9.92
CA PHE A 349 -2.50 48.41 -10.96
C PHE A 349 -3.69 47.70 -11.65
N PRO A 350 -3.96 47.95 -12.95
CA PRO A 350 -4.93 47.18 -13.72
C PRO A 350 -4.41 45.74 -13.94
N ALA A 351 -5.24 44.75 -13.65
CA ALA A 351 -4.81 43.35 -13.59
C ALA A 351 -4.62 42.71 -14.97
N VAL A 352 -3.45 42.10 -15.19
CA VAL A 352 -3.20 41.20 -16.32
C VAL A 352 -4.00 39.90 -16.13
N THR A 353 -4.65 39.44 -17.20
CA THR A 353 -5.53 38.27 -17.19
C THR A 353 -4.72 36.99 -16.98
N ALA A 354 -4.90 36.31 -15.85
CA ALA A 354 -4.24 35.04 -15.58
C ALA A 354 -4.79 33.93 -16.49
N VAL A 355 -3.93 33.39 -17.37
CA VAL A 355 -4.26 32.28 -18.27
C VAL A 355 -4.50 31.01 -17.44
N ARG A 356 -5.71 30.44 -17.53
CA ARG A 356 -5.99 29.08 -17.02
C ARG A 356 -5.28 28.05 -17.90
N THR A 357 -4.14 27.54 -17.44
CA THR A 357 -3.54 26.33 -18.01
C THR A 357 -4.32 25.10 -17.54
N SER A 358 -5.06 24.47 -18.45
CA SER A 358 -5.68 23.16 -18.16
C SER A 358 -4.60 22.08 -18.08
N PRO A 359 -4.57 21.23 -17.04
CA PRO A 359 -3.40 20.40 -16.73
C PRO A 359 -3.28 19.11 -17.56
N PHE A 360 -4.13 18.88 -18.56
CA PHE A 360 -4.15 17.62 -19.31
C PHE A 360 -4.67 17.79 -20.74
N SER A 361 -3.79 17.66 -21.75
CA SER A 361 -4.18 17.67 -23.17
C SER A 361 -3.95 16.30 -23.82
N LEU A 362 -4.92 15.85 -24.62
CA LEU A 362 -4.85 14.61 -25.42
C LEU A 362 -4.53 14.85 -26.90
N GLN A 363 -4.08 16.07 -27.25
CA GLN A 363 -3.74 16.43 -28.61
C GLN A 363 -2.54 15.59 -29.13
N SER A 364 -2.71 14.88 -30.25
CA SER A 364 -1.70 13.95 -30.79
C SER A 364 -0.42 14.66 -31.26
N THR A 365 -0.56 15.93 -31.66
CA THR A 365 0.48 16.79 -32.23
C THR A 365 1.38 17.40 -31.16
N THR A 366 0.93 17.50 -29.92
CA THR A 366 1.72 18.00 -28.78
C THR A 366 2.28 16.89 -27.89
N LEU A 367 1.76 15.65 -28.00
CA LEU A 367 2.29 14.47 -27.31
C LEU A 367 3.57 13.91 -27.98
N SER A 368 4.63 14.71 -27.92
CA SER A 368 6.00 14.22 -28.05
C SER A 368 6.41 13.56 -26.73
N TYR A 369 6.58 12.23 -26.73
CA TYR A 369 7.08 11.51 -25.57
C TYR A 369 8.61 11.51 -25.63
N GLY A 370 9.21 12.48 -24.93
CA GLY A 370 10.63 12.79 -24.98
C GLY A 370 11.56 11.79 -24.28
N GLY A 371 11.02 10.76 -23.62
CA GLY A 371 11.81 9.72 -22.96
C GLY A 371 11.14 9.15 -21.72
N ALA A 372 11.59 7.97 -21.30
CA ALA A 372 11.20 7.38 -20.03
C ALA A 372 11.92 8.12 -18.88
N THR A 373 11.16 8.87 -18.07
CA THR A 373 11.66 9.68 -16.95
C THR A 373 10.66 9.72 -15.81
N VAL A 374 11.16 9.88 -14.58
CA VAL A 374 10.29 9.92 -13.39
C VAL A 374 9.51 11.24 -13.32
N SER A 375 8.18 11.15 -13.33
CA SER A 375 7.30 12.31 -13.37
C SER A 375 7.04 12.95 -12.00
N LEU A 376 7.21 14.27 -11.89
CA LEU A 376 7.19 15.02 -10.63
C LEU A 376 5.80 15.46 -10.12
N SER A 377 4.73 15.30 -10.90
CA SER A 377 3.42 15.87 -10.56
C SER A 377 2.25 15.12 -11.17
N VAL A 378 1.15 15.09 -10.43
CA VAL A 378 -0.09 14.39 -10.78
C VAL A 378 -1.26 15.34 -10.56
N SER A 379 -2.05 15.61 -11.60
CA SER A 379 -3.34 16.30 -11.43
C SER A 379 -4.25 15.41 -10.57
N PRO A 380 -4.86 15.92 -9.48
CA PRO A 380 -5.82 15.14 -8.70
C PRO A 380 -7.12 14.84 -9.47
N GLN A 381 -7.37 15.58 -10.56
CA GLN A 381 -8.46 15.32 -11.49
C GLN A 381 -7.92 14.53 -12.69
N GLY A 382 -8.50 13.35 -12.89
CA GLY A 382 -8.12 12.47 -13.99
C GLY A 382 -8.65 12.90 -15.34
N PRO A 383 -8.15 12.27 -16.43
CA PRO A 383 -8.71 12.45 -17.76
C PRO A 383 -10.23 12.28 -17.74
N PRO A 384 -11.00 13.15 -18.42
CA PRO A 384 -12.45 13.06 -18.52
C PRO A 384 -12.87 11.94 -19.48
N PHE A 385 -12.48 10.71 -19.13
CA PHE A 385 -12.66 9.48 -19.88
C PHE A 385 -13.50 8.48 -19.07
N SER A 386 -14.55 7.95 -19.71
CA SER A 386 -15.40 6.91 -19.15
C SER A 386 -15.75 5.85 -20.20
N TYR A 387 -16.04 4.64 -19.75
CA TYR A 387 -16.23 3.49 -20.62
C TYR A 387 -17.23 2.48 -20.05
N GLN A 388 -17.73 1.61 -20.93
CA GLN A 388 -18.52 0.43 -20.62
C GLN A 388 -18.02 -0.74 -21.48
N PRO A 389 -18.06 -2.01 -21.02
CA PRO A 389 -18.50 -2.47 -19.69
C PRO A 389 -17.58 -1.97 -18.56
N LYS A 390 -18.10 -1.85 -17.33
CA LYS A 390 -17.40 -1.22 -16.18
C LYS A 390 -16.34 -2.12 -15.51
N ILE A 391 -15.72 -3.02 -16.27
CA ILE A 391 -14.68 -3.95 -15.78
C ILE A 391 -13.28 -3.31 -15.88
N PRO A 392 -12.31 -3.69 -15.03
CA PRO A 392 -10.95 -3.15 -15.12
C PRO A 392 -10.31 -3.42 -16.48
N ALA A 393 -9.62 -2.43 -17.05
CA ALA A 393 -8.95 -2.55 -18.35
C ALA A 393 -7.84 -1.52 -18.54
N TRP A 394 -6.99 -1.78 -19.53
CA TRP A 394 -5.95 -0.89 -20.00
C TRP A 394 -6.46 -0.14 -21.23
N PHE A 395 -6.09 1.13 -21.42
CA PHE A 395 -6.50 1.93 -22.57
C PHE A 395 -5.27 2.62 -23.16
N ARG A 396 -4.74 2.07 -24.27
CA ARG A 396 -3.56 2.61 -24.96
C ARG A 396 -3.88 4.01 -25.50
N LEU A 397 -3.04 4.99 -25.18
CA LEU A 397 -3.03 6.28 -25.86
C LEU A 397 -2.03 6.27 -27.01
N PHE A 398 -0.77 5.84 -26.75
CA PHE A 398 0.27 5.71 -27.78
C PHE A 398 1.36 4.72 -27.38
N ALA A 399 2.12 4.21 -28.37
CA ALA A 399 3.36 3.49 -28.15
C ALA A 399 4.60 4.40 -28.25
N ALA A 400 5.61 4.08 -27.45
CA ALA A 400 6.99 4.54 -27.57
C ALA A 400 7.85 3.32 -27.96
N ASP A 401 8.04 3.12 -29.26
CA ASP A 401 8.70 1.96 -29.86
C ASP A 401 10.09 2.24 -30.42
N ALA A 402 10.45 3.51 -30.62
CA ALA A 402 11.83 3.90 -30.89
C ALA A 402 12.65 3.92 -29.58
N TYR A 403 13.89 3.44 -29.63
CA TYR A 403 14.85 3.56 -28.52
C TYR A 403 15.89 4.63 -28.85
N ASP A 404 16.06 5.56 -27.92
CA ASP A 404 17.11 6.58 -27.89
C ASP A 404 18.11 6.27 -26.77
N ILE A 405 19.40 6.45 -27.03
CA ILE A 405 20.45 6.07 -26.08
C ILE A 405 20.49 6.95 -24.82
N GLN A 406 20.04 8.22 -24.89
CA GLN A 406 20.05 9.18 -23.77
C GLN A 406 18.70 9.24 -23.03
N ALA A 407 17.60 9.04 -23.77
CA ALA A 407 16.23 9.21 -23.29
C ALA A 407 15.46 7.89 -23.07
N GLY A 408 15.99 6.75 -23.52
CA GLY A 408 15.30 5.46 -23.41
C GLY A 408 14.24 5.30 -24.51
N PHE A 409 13.09 4.73 -24.19
CA PHE A 409 12.01 4.63 -25.17
C PHE A 409 11.37 6.00 -25.42
N VAL A 410 11.23 6.37 -26.69
CA VAL A 410 10.69 7.66 -27.16
C VAL A 410 9.60 7.42 -28.21
N ARG A 411 8.66 8.36 -28.33
CA ARG A 411 7.71 8.38 -29.45
C ARG A 411 8.25 9.31 -30.54
N ARG A 412 8.64 8.76 -31.69
CA ARG A 412 8.92 9.56 -32.88
C ARG A 412 7.60 9.98 -33.53
N ALA A 413 7.42 11.28 -33.71
CA ALA A 413 6.25 11.82 -34.39
C ALA A 413 6.39 11.64 -35.91
N GLU A 414 5.84 10.56 -36.44
CA GLU A 414 5.68 10.41 -37.89
C GLU A 414 4.34 11.03 -38.35
N PRO A 415 4.35 11.95 -39.33
CA PRO A 415 3.13 12.58 -39.85
C PRO A 415 2.27 11.64 -40.72
N SER A 416 2.75 10.41 -40.97
CA SER A 416 2.11 9.38 -41.78
C SER A 416 0.74 8.96 -41.20
N ARG A 417 -0.35 9.43 -41.82
CA ARG A 417 -1.72 9.01 -41.52
C ARG A 417 -2.08 7.76 -42.33
N LEU A 418 -2.31 6.64 -41.66
CA LEU A 418 -2.83 5.41 -42.27
C LEU A 418 -4.37 5.37 -42.18
N PRO A 419 -5.09 4.66 -43.08
CA PRO A 419 -6.50 4.39 -42.90
C PRO A 419 -6.77 3.74 -41.53
N ALA A 420 -7.79 4.21 -40.81
CA ALA A 420 -8.11 3.65 -39.50
C ALA A 420 -8.48 2.16 -39.59
N HIS A 421 -7.95 1.35 -38.67
CA HIS A 421 -8.33 -0.05 -38.58
C HIS A 421 -9.74 -0.19 -37.99
N TYR A 422 -10.70 -0.49 -38.86
CA TYR A 422 -12.09 -0.73 -38.49
C TYR A 422 -12.42 -2.21 -38.37
N THR A 423 -13.32 -2.52 -37.44
CA THR A 423 -14.08 -3.78 -37.43
C THR A 423 -15.53 -3.52 -37.84
N GLN A 424 -16.05 -4.36 -38.74
CA GLN A 424 -17.40 -4.22 -39.30
C GLN A 424 -18.48 -4.74 -38.33
N TYR A 425 -18.19 -5.82 -37.59
CA TYR A 425 -19.17 -6.45 -36.71
C TYR A 425 -18.50 -7.09 -35.49
N CYS A 426 -19.14 -6.96 -34.34
CA CYS A 426 -18.86 -7.77 -33.16
C CYS A 426 -20.17 -7.97 -32.39
N ARG A 427 -20.22 -8.99 -31.54
CA ARG A 427 -21.44 -9.28 -30.78
C ARG A 427 -21.69 -8.20 -29.72
N PRO A 428 -22.95 -7.86 -29.37
CA PRO A 428 -23.24 -6.75 -28.44
C PRO A 428 -22.50 -6.82 -27.11
N GLU A 429 -22.28 -8.02 -26.57
CA GLU A 429 -21.54 -8.27 -25.32
C GLU A 429 -20.03 -8.01 -25.42
N GLN A 430 -19.49 -7.90 -26.64
CA GLN A 430 -18.08 -7.59 -26.92
C GLN A 430 -17.84 -6.11 -27.24
N VAL A 431 -18.91 -5.32 -27.38
CA VAL A 431 -18.83 -3.89 -27.68
C VAL A 431 -18.39 -3.11 -26.45
N TRP A 432 -17.29 -2.38 -26.57
CA TRP A 432 -16.90 -1.36 -25.60
C TRP A 432 -17.42 -0.02 -26.10
N SER A 433 -18.11 0.73 -25.23
CA SER A 433 -18.56 2.10 -25.51
C SER A 433 -17.74 3.07 -24.67
N MET A 434 -17.12 4.05 -25.31
CA MET A 434 -16.21 5.02 -24.69
C MET A 434 -16.70 6.45 -24.89
N ARG A 435 -16.45 7.28 -23.88
CA ARG A 435 -16.79 8.70 -23.82
C ARG A 435 -15.59 9.48 -23.33
N LEU A 436 -15.16 10.47 -24.11
CA LEU A 436 -14.00 11.30 -23.85
C LEU A 436 -14.35 12.77 -24.07
N GLN A 437 -14.13 13.63 -23.08
CA GLN A 437 -14.24 15.08 -23.31
C GLN A 437 -12.94 15.59 -23.96
N ALA A 438 -13.05 16.18 -25.15
CA ALA A 438 -12.00 16.99 -25.75
C ALA A 438 -12.16 18.44 -25.30
N GLU A 439 -11.08 19.08 -24.82
CA GLU A 439 -11.09 20.47 -24.35
C GLU A 439 -10.91 21.50 -25.47
N ALA A 440 -10.39 21.07 -26.62
CA ALA A 440 -10.12 21.90 -27.79
C ALA A 440 -10.20 21.05 -29.07
N GLY A 441 -10.25 21.72 -30.22
CA GLY A 441 -10.08 21.09 -31.53
C GLY A 441 -8.64 20.63 -31.77
N GLY A 442 -8.43 20.03 -32.95
CA GLY A 442 -7.19 19.38 -33.35
C GLY A 442 -7.32 17.86 -33.39
N GLU A 443 -6.21 17.18 -33.62
CA GLU A 443 -6.15 15.72 -33.58
C GLU A 443 -6.09 15.23 -32.13
N ILE A 444 -6.88 14.21 -31.76
CA ILE A 444 -6.84 13.57 -30.45
C ILE A 444 -6.68 12.05 -30.57
N PHE A 445 -6.04 11.43 -29.59
CA PHE A 445 -6.06 9.96 -29.47
C PHE A 445 -7.43 9.46 -29.02
N LEU A 446 -7.85 8.32 -29.58
CA LEU A 446 -9.00 7.54 -29.13
C LEU A 446 -8.53 6.34 -28.29
N PRO A 447 -8.44 6.47 -26.95
CA PRO A 447 -8.02 5.39 -26.07
C PRO A 447 -8.80 4.08 -26.24
N MET A 448 -8.11 3.00 -26.59
CA MET A 448 -8.70 1.68 -26.83
C MET A 448 -8.03 0.58 -26.00
N PRO A 449 -8.76 -0.50 -25.62
CA PRO A 449 -8.14 -1.68 -25.06
C PRO A 449 -7.11 -2.33 -26.00
N PRO A 450 -6.02 -2.92 -25.46
CA PRO A 450 -5.10 -3.73 -26.25
C PRO A 450 -5.84 -4.83 -27.03
N GLY A 451 -5.46 -5.00 -28.30
CA GLY A 451 -6.13 -5.93 -29.22
C GLY A 451 -7.51 -5.48 -29.75
N HIS A 452 -8.02 -4.30 -29.39
CA HIS A 452 -9.27 -3.77 -29.94
C HIS A 452 -9.07 -2.94 -31.21
N ALA A 453 -10.10 -2.93 -32.06
CA ALA A 453 -10.23 -2.08 -33.24
C ALA A 453 -11.51 -1.23 -33.14
N LEU A 454 -11.52 -0.10 -33.85
CA LEU A 454 -12.63 0.86 -33.81
C LEU A 454 -13.85 0.31 -34.57
N GLN A 455 -15.05 0.41 -34.02
CA GLN A 455 -16.27 0.03 -34.75
C GLN A 455 -16.54 1.06 -35.86
N ALA A 456 -16.72 0.57 -37.10
CA ALA A 456 -16.97 1.42 -38.27
C ALA A 456 -18.11 2.42 -38.04
N GLY A 457 -17.85 3.71 -38.30
CA GLY A 457 -18.84 4.78 -38.17
C GLY A 457 -19.32 5.10 -36.74
N SER A 458 -18.69 4.54 -35.70
CA SER A 458 -19.12 4.74 -34.31
C SER A 458 -18.72 6.08 -33.68
N VAL A 459 -17.70 6.77 -34.23
CA VAL A 459 -17.14 8.00 -33.66
C VAL A 459 -18.07 9.18 -33.88
N ARG A 460 -18.41 9.89 -32.81
CA ARG A 460 -19.28 11.07 -32.78
C ARG A 460 -18.68 12.17 -31.90
N LEU A 461 -18.84 13.42 -32.31
CA LEU A 461 -18.60 14.63 -31.52
C LEU A 461 -19.96 15.26 -31.24
N ASP A 462 -20.34 15.38 -29.96
CA ASP A 462 -21.63 15.96 -29.53
C ASP A 462 -22.83 15.37 -30.31
N GLY A 463 -22.81 14.03 -30.47
CA GLY A 463 -23.81 13.25 -31.21
C GLY A 463 -23.63 13.24 -32.74
N ARG A 464 -22.85 14.14 -33.34
CA ARG A 464 -22.61 14.22 -34.80
C ARG A 464 -21.46 13.30 -35.22
N ARG A 465 -21.66 12.47 -36.25
CA ARG A 465 -20.63 11.53 -36.73
C ARG A 465 -19.39 12.26 -37.24
N ILE A 466 -18.20 11.79 -36.85
CA ILE A 466 -16.90 12.24 -37.36
C ILE A 466 -16.42 11.23 -38.42
N ASN A 467 -16.00 11.73 -39.59
CA ASN A 467 -15.40 10.89 -40.65
C ASN A 467 -13.86 11.05 -40.73
N SER A 468 -13.30 12.13 -40.16
CA SER A 468 -11.86 12.39 -40.04
C SER A 468 -11.21 11.54 -38.93
N VAL A 469 -11.20 10.22 -39.13
CA VAL A 469 -10.60 9.24 -38.22
C VAL A 469 -9.61 8.38 -38.98
N PHE A 470 -8.39 8.29 -38.48
CA PHE A 470 -7.26 7.60 -39.11
C PHE A 470 -6.43 6.86 -38.05
N SER A 471 -5.41 6.12 -38.48
CA SER A 471 -4.46 5.47 -37.59
C SER A 471 -3.04 6.02 -37.75
N SER A 472 -2.28 6.01 -36.65
CA SER A 472 -0.82 6.19 -36.71
C SER A 472 -0.14 4.95 -37.30
N VAL A 473 1.15 5.05 -37.63
CA VAL A 473 1.96 3.89 -38.04
C VAL A 473 2.07 2.83 -36.94
N GLN A 474 2.06 3.24 -35.66
CA GLN A 474 1.99 2.35 -34.49
C GLN A 474 0.57 1.76 -34.25
N GLY A 475 -0.40 2.14 -35.08
CA GLY A 475 -1.76 1.61 -35.06
C GLY A 475 -2.64 2.15 -33.92
N GLU A 476 -2.35 3.35 -33.39
CA GLU A 476 -3.32 4.07 -32.56
C GLU A 476 -4.48 4.57 -33.42
N ALA A 477 -5.67 4.77 -32.83
CA ALA A 477 -6.76 5.48 -33.51
C ALA A 477 -6.73 6.97 -33.13
N ILE A 478 -6.83 7.85 -34.13
CA ILE A 478 -6.77 9.30 -33.97
C ILE A 478 -7.99 9.92 -34.67
N ALA A 479 -8.67 10.85 -34.01
CA ALA A 479 -9.77 11.62 -34.57
C ALA A 479 -9.40 13.10 -34.69
N THR A 480 -9.72 13.74 -35.82
CA THR A 480 -9.62 15.20 -35.96
C THR A 480 -10.93 15.84 -35.49
N ILE A 481 -10.85 16.63 -34.42
CA ILE A 481 -11.94 17.38 -33.81
C ILE A 481 -11.92 18.82 -34.34
N THR A 482 -13.07 19.34 -34.77
CA THR A 482 -13.22 20.72 -35.24
C THR A 482 -13.76 21.63 -34.13
N GLY A 483 -13.36 22.91 -34.14
CA GLY A 483 -13.87 23.91 -33.19
C GLY A 483 -13.27 23.82 -31.78
N ASN A 484 -14.10 24.04 -30.76
CA ASN A 484 -13.68 24.23 -29.36
C ASN A 484 -13.65 22.92 -28.54
N GLY A 485 -13.42 21.78 -29.17
CA GLY A 485 -13.56 20.47 -28.53
C GLY A 485 -15.04 20.02 -28.44
N GLY A 486 -15.35 19.15 -27.48
CA GLY A 486 -16.68 18.56 -27.30
C GLY A 486 -16.64 17.14 -26.74
N LEU A 487 -17.80 16.51 -26.53
CA LEU A 487 -17.89 15.13 -26.06
C LEU A 487 -17.72 14.16 -27.23
N VAL A 488 -16.63 13.40 -27.21
CA VAL A 488 -16.32 12.36 -28.19
C VAL A 488 -16.81 11.01 -27.70
N GLU A 489 -17.81 10.46 -28.39
CA GLU A 489 -18.37 9.13 -28.15
C GLU A 489 -17.92 8.17 -29.24
N TYR A 490 -17.50 6.96 -28.90
CA TYR A 490 -17.07 5.96 -29.86
C TYR A 490 -17.20 4.54 -29.31
N ARG A 491 -17.06 3.54 -30.19
CA ARG A 491 -17.13 2.12 -29.82
C ARG A 491 -15.93 1.36 -30.37
N SER A 492 -15.48 0.36 -29.62
CA SER A 492 -14.48 -0.61 -30.09
C SER A 492 -14.95 -2.03 -29.87
N CYS A 493 -14.37 -2.96 -30.63
CA CYS A 493 -14.53 -4.39 -30.43
C CYS A 493 -13.15 -5.07 -30.46
N PRO A 494 -13.03 -6.31 -29.97
CA PRO A 494 -11.86 -7.14 -30.26
C PRO A 494 -11.57 -7.19 -31.76
N GLY A 495 -10.32 -7.02 -32.15
CA GLY A 495 -9.88 -7.12 -33.55
C GLY A 495 -10.00 -8.56 -34.04
N GLY A 496 -10.88 -8.80 -35.02
CA GLY A 496 -11.23 -10.15 -35.49
C GLY A 496 -10.11 -10.90 -36.23
N GLN A 497 -9.01 -10.24 -36.57
CA GLN A 497 -7.83 -10.86 -37.18
C GLN A 497 -6.60 -10.63 -36.30
N ARG A 498 -5.89 -11.71 -35.97
CA ARG A 498 -4.52 -11.65 -35.44
C ARG A 498 -3.63 -11.01 -36.53
N ARG A 499 -3.36 -9.70 -36.42
CA ARG A 499 -2.36 -9.01 -37.27
C ARG A 499 -1.02 -9.69 -37.06
N VAL A 500 -0.57 -10.43 -38.08
CA VAL A 500 0.80 -10.95 -38.14
C VAL A 500 1.71 -9.75 -38.38
N LEU A 501 2.77 -9.61 -37.58
CA LEU A 501 3.80 -8.60 -37.83
C LEU A 501 4.63 -9.03 -39.05
N THR A 502 4.88 -8.09 -39.94
CA THR A 502 5.85 -8.25 -41.04
C THR A 502 7.27 -8.39 -40.48
N ALA A 503 8.18 -8.95 -41.28
CA ALA A 503 9.59 -9.06 -40.91
C ALA A 503 10.23 -7.69 -40.57
N ALA A 504 9.81 -6.63 -41.27
CA ALA A 504 10.26 -5.26 -41.01
C ALA A 504 9.76 -4.72 -39.65
N GLU A 505 8.50 -4.99 -39.28
CA GLU A 505 7.97 -4.63 -37.95
C GLU A 505 8.63 -5.45 -36.84
N ILE A 506 8.84 -6.76 -37.03
CA ILE A 506 9.57 -7.61 -36.10
C ILE A 506 10.98 -7.07 -35.87
N LEU A 507 11.69 -6.71 -36.95
CA LEU A 507 13.02 -6.12 -36.87
C LEU A 507 12.99 -4.78 -36.12
N HIS A 508 12.09 -3.86 -36.48
CA HIS A 508 11.94 -2.57 -35.79
C HIS A 508 11.66 -2.73 -34.29
N LEU A 509 10.80 -3.70 -33.93
CA LEU A 509 10.37 -3.97 -32.56
C LEU A 509 11.33 -4.87 -31.76
N THR A 510 12.46 -5.30 -32.34
CA THR A 510 13.52 -6.08 -31.66
C THR A 510 14.90 -5.42 -31.71
N VAL A 511 15.16 -4.59 -32.71
CA VAL A 511 16.43 -3.86 -32.85
C VAL A 511 16.60 -2.83 -31.73
N LEU A 512 17.84 -2.75 -31.26
CA LEU A 512 18.36 -1.76 -30.32
C LEU A 512 19.71 -1.25 -30.88
N PRO A 513 20.14 -0.02 -30.53
CA PRO A 513 21.38 0.56 -31.07
C PRO A 513 22.62 -0.30 -30.78
N PRO A 514 23.58 -0.40 -31.73
CA PRO A 514 24.88 -0.98 -31.44
C PRO A 514 25.59 -0.17 -30.35
N GLY A 515 26.26 -0.85 -29.42
CA GLY A 515 26.89 -0.23 -28.24
C GLY A 515 26.05 -0.25 -26.97
N LEU A 516 24.75 -0.60 -27.03
CA LEU A 516 23.95 -0.85 -25.83
C LEU A 516 24.35 -2.18 -25.17
N ALA A 517 25.36 -2.13 -24.29
CA ALA A 517 25.86 -3.27 -23.54
C ALA A 517 25.11 -3.47 -22.21
N LEU A 518 24.75 -4.72 -21.89
CA LEU A 518 24.36 -5.11 -20.54
C LEU A 518 25.62 -5.53 -19.74
N SER A 519 25.51 -5.70 -18.42
CA SER A 519 26.60 -6.30 -17.65
C SER A 519 26.88 -7.73 -18.15
N PRO A 520 28.12 -8.25 -18.07
CA PRO A 520 28.46 -9.56 -18.66
C PRO A 520 27.58 -10.72 -18.18
N ASN A 521 27.20 -10.71 -16.90
CA ASN A 521 26.29 -11.69 -16.32
C ASN A 521 24.86 -11.55 -16.87
N LEU A 522 24.34 -10.32 -16.99
CA LEU A 522 23.00 -10.08 -17.51
C LEU A 522 22.92 -10.38 -19.02
N GLU A 523 23.93 -10.01 -19.81
CA GLU A 523 24.02 -10.34 -21.24
C GLU A 523 24.13 -11.87 -21.44
N LYS A 524 24.80 -12.59 -20.53
CA LYS A 524 24.81 -14.07 -20.52
C LYS A 524 23.42 -14.64 -20.27
N THR A 525 22.74 -14.25 -19.19
CA THR A 525 21.38 -14.70 -18.86
C THR A 525 20.38 -14.42 -19.98
N VAL A 526 20.46 -13.23 -20.60
CA VAL A 526 19.61 -12.78 -21.71
C VAL A 526 19.89 -13.52 -23.03
N ARG A 527 21.13 -13.98 -23.23
CA ARG A 527 21.51 -14.83 -24.38
C ARG A 527 21.05 -16.27 -24.18
N GLU A 528 21.21 -16.82 -22.98
CA GLU A 528 20.82 -18.18 -22.64
C GLU A 528 19.28 -18.33 -22.65
N SER A 529 18.54 -17.33 -22.17
CA SER A 529 17.08 -17.35 -22.17
C SER A 529 16.45 -17.36 -23.55
N ARG A 530 17.19 -17.06 -24.63
CA ARG A 530 16.66 -17.10 -26.00
C ARG A 530 16.12 -18.48 -26.40
N ALA A 531 16.63 -19.55 -25.79
CA ALA A 531 16.17 -20.92 -25.98
C ALA A 531 14.84 -21.25 -25.27
N TYR A 532 14.40 -20.41 -24.32
CA TYR A 532 13.16 -20.64 -23.57
C TYR A 532 11.92 -20.16 -24.34
N PRO A 533 10.72 -20.72 -24.05
CA PRO A 533 9.45 -20.19 -24.52
C PRO A 533 9.26 -18.70 -24.21
N ILE A 534 8.51 -17.99 -25.06
CA ILE A 534 8.29 -16.53 -24.92
C ILE A 534 7.69 -16.18 -23.54
N ALA A 535 6.75 -16.97 -23.03
CA ALA A 535 6.15 -16.74 -21.71
C ALA A 535 7.17 -16.80 -20.55
N GLU A 536 8.10 -17.77 -20.59
CA GLU A 536 9.17 -17.89 -19.60
C GLU A 536 10.18 -16.74 -19.70
N ARG A 537 10.49 -16.32 -20.93
CA ARG A 537 11.37 -15.15 -21.20
C ARG A 537 10.77 -13.85 -20.68
N VAL A 538 9.45 -13.66 -20.82
CA VAL A 538 8.74 -12.50 -20.25
C VAL A 538 8.75 -12.54 -18.72
N SER A 539 8.51 -13.71 -18.12
CA SER A 539 8.58 -13.89 -16.67
C SER A 539 9.99 -13.61 -16.11
N LEU A 540 11.02 -14.10 -16.78
CA LEU A 540 12.43 -13.85 -16.45
C LEU A 540 12.79 -12.37 -16.62
N ALA A 541 12.40 -11.73 -17.72
CA ALA A 541 12.67 -10.31 -17.94
C ALA A 541 12.02 -9.43 -16.86
N ARG A 542 10.80 -9.78 -16.41
CA ARG A 542 10.12 -9.09 -15.30
C ARG A 542 10.81 -9.30 -13.96
N MET A 543 11.27 -10.52 -13.67
CA MET A 543 12.07 -10.83 -12.46
C MET A 543 13.35 -9.98 -12.44
N LEU A 544 14.15 -10.05 -13.51
CA LEU A 544 15.40 -9.30 -13.63
C LEU A 544 15.20 -7.79 -13.45
N VAL A 545 14.12 -7.21 -14.01
CA VAL A 545 13.78 -5.80 -13.80
C VAL A 545 13.45 -5.50 -12.34
N GLY A 546 12.66 -6.36 -11.69
CA GLY A 546 12.27 -6.20 -10.29
C GLY A 546 13.44 -6.33 -9.29
N ASP A 547 14.54 -6.97 -9.70
CA ASP A 547 15.78 -7.08 -8.93
C ASP A 547 16.75 -5.91 -9.21
N MET A 548 16.58 -5.21 -10.34
CA MET A 548 17.44 -4.07 -10.74
C MET A 548 16.86 -2.69 -10.37
N VAL A 549 15.52 -2.54 -10.32
CA VAL A 549 14.86 -1.23 -10.16
C VAL A 549 13.65 -1.30 -9.23
N VAL A 550 13.67 -0.50 -8.17
CA VAL A 550 12.57 -0.36 -7.20
C VAL A 550 11.59 0.75 -7.66
N TYR A 551 10.29 0.53 -7.48
CA TYR A 551 9.27 1.54 -7.79
C TYR A 551 9.35 2.75 -6.84
N ASP A 552 9.65 3.94 -7.37
CA ASP A 552 9.75 5.20 -6.63
C ASP A 552 9.43 6.42 -7.51
N THR A 553 8.32 7.09 -7.20
CA THR A 553 7.87 8.35 -7.84
C THR A 553 8.22 9.58 -7.00
N SER A 554 9.16 9.48 -6.06
CA SER A 554 9.49 10.59 -5.14
C SER A 554 10.31 11.69 -5.82
N ALA A 555 10.11 12.93 -5.36
CA ALA A 555 10.83 14.09 -5.90
C ALA A 555 12.37 13.97 -5.82
N PRO A 556 12.99 13.38 -4.76
CA PRO A 556 14.42 13.09 -4.76
C PRO A 556 14.88 12.21 -5.92
N THR A 557 14.11 11.18 -6.27
CA THR A 557 14.44 10.25 -7.36
C THR A 557 14.26 10.91 -8.73
N ALA A 558 13.18 11.66 -8.95
CA ALA A 558 13.04 12.47 -10.17
C ALA A 558 14.17 13.50 -10.33
N ASN A 559 14.58 14.16 -9.25
CA ASN A 559 15.71 15.09 -9.23
C ASN A 559 17.07 14.39 -9.46
N GLN A 560 17.19 13.07 -9.33
CA GLN A 560 18.37 12.33 -9.78
C GLN A 560 18.36 12.15 -11.30
N TYR A 561 17.23 11.72 -11.88
CA TYR A 561 17.09 11.62 -13.35
C TYR A 561 17.34 12.95 -14.06
N LEU A 562 16.79 14.05 -13.54
CA LEU A 562 16.99 15.40 -14.08
C LEU A 562 18.45 15.85 -14.04
N ARG A 563 19.16 15.63 -12.92
CA ARG A 563 20.58 15.99 -12.76
C ARG A 563 21.53 15.18 -13.64
N LEU A 564 21.05 14.09 -14.23
CA LEU A 564 21.83 13.17 -15.06
C LEU A 564 21.33 13.17 -16.51
N ALA A 565 20.50 14.13 -16.90
CA ALA A 565 20.05 14.32 -18.27
C ALA A 565 21.21 14.83 -19.14
N GLY A 566 21.40 14.23 -20.32
CA GLY A 566 22.45 14.60 -21.28
C GLY A 566 23.81 13.93 -21.08
N ASP A 567 24.26 13.75 -19.83
CA ASP A 567 25.63 13.31 -19.54
C ASP A 567 25.89 11.80 -19.71
N GLN A 568 24.85 10.97 -19.71
CA GLN A 568 25.00 9.51 -19.70
C GLN A 568 23.85 8.75 -20.35
N PRO A 569 24.15 7.59 -20.99
CA PRO A 569 23.16 6.67 -21.51
C PRO A 569 22.06 6.34 -20.50
N TRP A 570 20.83 6.27 -20.99
CA TRP A 570 19.63 6.02 -20.22
C TRP A 570 19.72 4.74 -19.39
N LEU A 571 20.24 3.65 -19.96
CA LEU A 571 20.39 2.38 -19.25
C LEU A 571 21.35 2.49 -18.06
N GLU A 572 22.51 3.13 -18.23
CA GLU A 572 23.49 3.32 -17.15
C GLU A 572 22.89 4.14 -16.00
N LYS A 573 22.18 5.21 -16.35
CA LYS A 573 21.45 6.07 -15.42
C LYS A 573 20.39 5.31 -14.63
N VAL A 574 19.58 4.48 -15.29
CA VAL A 574 18.55 3.65 -14.64
C VAL A 574 19.19 2.65 -13.67
N LEU A 575 20.24 1.94 -14.09
CA LEU A 575 20.92 0.95 -13.25
C LEU A 575 21.66 1.59 -12.07
N ARG A 576 22.24 2.79 -12.24
CA ARG A 576 22.89 3.51 -11.13
C ARG A 576 21.89 4.09 -10.12
N ILE A 577 20.74 4.59 -10.59
CA ILE A 577 19.70 5.12 -9.70
C ILE A 577 18.95 3.98 -9.00
N ALA A 578 18.82 2.81 -9.65
CA ALA A 578 18.14 1.61 -9.17
C ALA A 578 16.68 1.84 -8.71
N LYS A 579 16.08 2.94 -9.18
CA LYS A 579 14.75 3.42 -8.81
C LYS A 579 14.06 4.09 -9.98
N GLY A 580 12.73 4.03 -10.06
CA GLY A 580 11.96 4.73 -11.08
C GLY A 580 10.47 4.47 -10.99
N ASP A 581 9.69 5.11 -11.86
CA ASP A 581 8.25 4.93 -11.96
C ASP A 581 7.89 3.90 -13.06
N CYS A 582 6.63 3.87 -13.47
CA CYS A 582 6.13 2.93 -14.48
C CYS A 582 6.85 3.04 -15.82
N ASP A 583 7.28 4.25 -16.19
CA ASP A 583 7.96 4.57 -17.45
C ASP A 583 9.36 3.96 -17.46
N ILE A 584 10.13 4.21 -16.39
CA ILE A 584 11.47 3.63 -16.22
C ILE A 584 11.43 2.10 -16.19
N ILE A 585 10.57 1.55 -15.35
CA ILE A 585 10.55 0.11 -15.07
C ILE A 585 10.06 -0.68 -16.28
N ASN A 586 8.98 -0.26 -16.94
CA ASN A 586 8.53 -0.92 -18.16
C ASN A 586 9.42 -0.61 -19.36
N GLY A 587 10.09 0.55 -19.40
CA GLY A 587 11.13 0.82 -20.40
C GLY A 587 12.28 -0.18 -20.31
N LEU A 588 12.78 -0.46 -19.10
CA LEU A 588 13.85 -1.44 -18.91
C LEU A 588 13.38 -2.86 -19.25
N HIS A 589 12.12 -3.17 -18.95
CA HIS A 589 11.51 -4.45 -19.31
C HIS A 589 11.42 -4.65 -20.83
N VAL A 590 10.94 -3.65 -21.58
CA VAL A 590 10.90 -3.70 -23.05
C VAL A 590 12.32 -3.86 -23.63
N LEU A 591 13.31 -3.17 -23.08
CA LEU A 591 14.72 -3.31 -23.47
C LEU A 591 15.20 -4.77 -23.32
N LEU A 592 14.95 -5.41 -22.17
CA LEU A 592 15.31 -6.82 -21.97
C LEU A 592 14.55 -7.76 -22.92
N LEU A 593 13.24 -7.55 -23.11
CA LEU A 593 12.44 -8.34 -24.05
C LEU A 593 13.02 -8.28 -25.48
N ARG A 594 13.37 -7.07 -25.95
CA ARG A 594 14.04 -6.87 -27.25
C ARG A 594 15.41 -7.54 -27.31
N LYS A 595 16.24 -7.40 -26.27
CA LYS A 595 17.55 -8.08 -26.18
C LYS A 595 17.45 -9.61 -26.20
N MET A 596 16.40 -10.18 -25.61
CA MET A 596 16.11 -11.62 -25.76
C MET A 596 15.60 -11.96 -27.18
N GLY A 597 15.05 -11.00 -27.91
CA GLY A 597 14.50 -11.17 -29.27
C GLY A 597 12.99 -11.40 -29.29
N ILE A 598 12.24 -10.78 -28.38
CA ILE A 598 10.78 -10.68 -28.42
C ILE A 598 10.42 -9.30 -29.00
N PRO A 599 9.57 -9.21 -30.05
CA PRO A 599 9.07 -7.93 -30.52
C PRO A 599 8.25 -7.26 -29.43
N SER A 600 8.65 -6.07 -28.99
CA SER A 600 8.02 -5.38 -27.87
C SER A 600 8.10 -3.86 -27.98
N ARG A 601 7.25 -3.16 -27.23
CA ARG A 601 7.17 -1.69 -27.19
C ARG A 601 6.73 -1.20 -25.83
N LEU A 602 7.18 -0.02 -25.43
CA LEU A 602 6.62 0.69 -24.29
C LEU A 602 5.30 1.32 -24.72
N VAL A 603 4.28 1.27 -23.86
CA VAL A 603 2.96 1.82 -24.17
C VAL A 603 2.51 2.71 -23.03
N ILE A 604 2.10 3.93 -23.38
CA ILE A 604 1.58 4.92 -22.44
C ILE A 604 0.07 4.98 -22.64
N GLY A 605 -0.67 5.02 -21.53
CA GLY A 605 -2.12 5.12 -21.58
C GLY A 605 -2.75 5.26 -20.20
N MET A 606 -4.00 4.79 -20.09
CA MET A 606 -4.78 4.91 -18.85
C MET A 606 -5.18 3.53 -18.32
N ILE A 607 -5.17 3.37 -17.00
CA ILE A 607 -5.80 2.24 -16.32
C ILE A 607 -7.25 2.63 -15.99
N GLY A 608 -8.20 1.87 -16.52
CA GLY A 608 -9.62 2.00 -16.22
C GLY A 608 -10.04 1.16 -15.02
N GLU A 609 -10.88 1.73 -14.15
CA GLU A 609 -11.57 1.02 -13.06
C GLU A 609 -13.03 1.50 -12.98
N ARG A 610 -13.99 0.59 -12.79
CA ARG A 610 -15.44 0.90 -12.60
C ARG A 610 -16.05 1.79 -13.71
N GLY A 611 -15.51 1.73 -14.93
CA GLY A 611 -15.97 2.54 -16.07
C GLY A 611 -15.42 3.97 -16.14
N ARG A 612 -14.34 4.29 -15.42
CA ARG A 612 -13.60 5.58 -15.52
C ARG A 612 -12.09 5.32 -15.56
N ALA A 613 -11.32 6.22 -16.18
CA ALA A 613 -9.87 6.20 -16.02
C ALA A 613 -9.45 6.60 -14.58
N ARG A 614 -8.36 6.02 -14.09
CA ARG A 614 -7.61 6.52 -12.93
C ARG A 614 -6.98 7.89 -13.28
N PRO A 615 -6.67 8.76 -12.29
CA PRO A 615 -6.18 10.11 -12.53
C PRO A 615 -4.72 10.20 -13.00
N LEU A 616 -4.16 9.08 -13.45
CA LEU A 616 -2.76 8.92 -13.80
C LEU A 616 -2.66 8.25 -15.16
N LEU A 617 -1.79 8.80 -16.00
CA LEU A 617 -1.19 8.00 -17.07
C LEU A 617 -0.33 6.92 -16.43
N HIS A 618 -0.20 5.79 -17.13
CA HIS A 618 0.59 4.65 -16.72
C HIS A 618 1.27 4.07 -17.95
N ALA A 619 2.53 3.67 -17.81
CA ALA A 619 3.25 2.96 -18.84
C ALA A 619 3.32 1.46 -18.56
N TRP A 620 3.16 0.63 -19.59
CA TRP A 620 3.30 -0.83 -19.54
C TRP A 620 4.07 -1.35 -20.75
N SER A 621 4.50 -2.61 -20.67
CA SER A 621 5.15 -3.28 -21.80
C SER A 621 4.08 -4.01 -22.62
N GLU A 622 4.05 -3.78 -23.93
CA GLU A 622 3.38 -4.68 -24.87
C GLU A 622 4.41 -5.55 -25.58
N TYR A 623 4.13 -6.84 -25.74
CA TYR A 623 4.96 -7.77 -26.50
C TYR A 623 4.12 -8.60 -27.47
N PHE A 624 4.75 -9.06 -28.54
CA PHE A 624 4.09 -9.86 -29.56
C PHE A 624 4.48 -11.34 -29.44
N ASP A 625 3.47 -12.19 -29.38
CA ASP A 625 3.59 -13.65 -29.49
C ASP A 625 2.58 -14.14 -30.55
N GLN A 626 1.40 -14.62 -30.14
CA GLN A 626 0.28 -14.91 -31.05
C GLN A 626 -0.64 -13.70 -31.29
N GLY A 627 -0.12 -12.49 -31.05
CA GLY A 627 -0.86 -11.24 -30.91
C GLY A 627 -0.21 -10.34 -29.86
N TRP A 628 -0.73 -9.13 -29.70
CA TRP A 628 -0.26 -8.19 -28.68
C TRP A 628 -0.73 -8.60 -27.28
N MET A 629 0.23 -8.88 -26.41
CA MET A 629 0.07 -9.25 -25.01
C MET A 629 0.56 -8.11 -24.10
N VAL A 630 -0.09 -7.92 -22.97
CA VAL A 630 0.26 -6.90 -21.96
C VAL A 630 1.04 -7.53 -20.82
N THR A 631 2.06 -6.84 -20.34
CA THR A 631 2.74 -7.15 -19.07
C THR A 631 3.23 -5.85 -18.42
N ASP A 632 3.17 -5.82 -17.09
CA ASP A 632 3.58 -4.65 -16.31
C ASP A 632 4.58 -5.07 -15.24
N ALA A 633 5.82 -4.63 -15.39
CA ALA A 633 6.88 -4.85 -14.42
C ALA A 633 6.82 -3.89 -13.23
N SER A 634 6.10 -2.76 -13.37
CA SER A 634 5.91 -1.75 -12.31
C SER A 634 4.77 -2.09 -11.35
N ALA A 635 3.79 -2.89 -11.79
CA ALA A 635 2.96 -3.66 -10.90
C ALA A 635 3.88 -4.61 -10.11
N GLY A 636 4.11 -4.29 -8.83
CA GLY A 636 5.17 -4.87 -8.00
C GLY A 636 5.20 -6.40 -7.96
N ARG A 637 6.37 -6.97 -7.60
CA ARG A 637 6.72 -8.41 -7.65
C ARG A 637 5.46 -9.29 -7.53
N PRO A 638 5.07 -10.02 -8.61
CA PRO A 638 3.75 -10.59 -8.71
C PRO A 638 3.51 -11.61 -7.60
N ALA A 639 2.45 -11.42 -6.83
CA ALA A 639 1.79 -12.52 -6.14
C ALA A 639 1.04 -13.36 -7.21
N ASP A 640 1.76 -14.30 -7.83
CA ASP A 640 1.30 -15.33 -8.77
C ASP A 640 0.05 -15.00 -9.60
N HIS A 641 0.13 -13.93 -10.39
CA HIS A 641 -0.67 -13.76 -11.59
C HIS A 641 0.24 -13.70 -12.82
N SER A 642 0.83 -14.86 -13.10
CA SER A 642 1.20 -15.30 -14.45
C SER A 642 0.85 -16.77 -14.55
N ILE A 643 0.47 -17.21 -15.74
CA ILE A 643 0.11 -18.60 -16.00
C ILE A 643 1.41 -19.43 -16.02
N THR A 644 1.76 -19.98 -14.84
CA THR A 644 2.72 -21.08 -14.57
C THR A 644 4.21 -20.92 -14.95
N ALA A 645 5.15 -20.96 -13.98
CA ALA A 645 6.38 -21.81 -13.96
C ALA A 645 7.43 -21.50 -12.83
N THR A 646 7.41 -22.30 -11.75
CA THR A 646 8.54 -22.98 -11.02
C THR A 646 9.85 -22.28 -10.49
N ALA A 647 9.82 -21.83 -9.22
CA ALA A 647 10.72 -22.05 -8.04
C ALA A 647 12.30 -22.15 -8.05
N LEU A 648 12.98 -21.51 -7.05
CA LEU A 648 13.73 -22.16 -5.91
C LEU A 648 14.43 -21.16 -4.89
N ASN A 649 14.80 -21.64 -3.67
CA ASN A 649 15.34 -20.90 -2.47
C ASN A 649 16.87 -21.14 -2.22
N PRO A 650 17.54 -21.00 -1.00
CA PRO A 650 17.34 -20.27 0.31
C PRO A 650 18.64 -19.51 0.84
N SER A 651 18.75 -18.81 2.01
CA SER A 651 18.94 -19.37 3.40
C SER A 651 19.38 -18.36 4.53
N ARG A 652 18.81 -18.50 5.76
CA ARG A 652 19.33 -18.38 7.18
C ARG A 652 20.29 -17.23 7.66
N GLY A 653 20.27 -16.72 8.92
CA GLY A 653 19.37 -16.89 10.11
C GLY A 653 19.96 -16.44 11.50
N ILE A 654 19.12 -16.46 12.57
CA ILE A 654 19.40 -16.63 14.06
C ILE A 654 20.18 -15.51 14.83
N SER A 655 20.04 -15.22 16.16
CA SER A 655 18.94 -15.09 17.17
C SER A 655 19.51 -14.69 18.59
N LEU A 656 18.64 -14.49 19.61
CA LEU A 656 18.85 -14.45 21.10
C LEU A 656 19.27 -13.12 21.81
N ALA A 657 19.03 -12.94 23.13
CA ALA A 657 17.75 -12.55 23.81
C ALA A 657 17.92 -12.19 25.34
N LEU A 658 16.85 -11.63 25.97
CA LEU A 658 16.57 -11.47 27.43
C LEU A 658 17.27 -10.31 28.22
N PRO A 659 16.87 -9.98 29.48
CA PRO A 659 15.59 -10.20 30.21
C PRO A 659 14.80 -8.88 30.49
N ALA A 660 13.68 -8.90 31.24
CA ALA A 660 12.60 -7.88 31.23
C ALA A 660 12.08 -7.45 32.63
N ASP A 661 11.37 -6.31 32.76
CA ASP A 661 10.46 -6.03 33.91
C ASP A 661 9.43 -4.86 33.75
N ASP A 662 8.64 -4.60 34.80
CA ASP A 662 7.20 -4.27 34.78
C ASP A 662 6.72 -2.79 34.65
N ALA A 663 5.39 -2.63 34.46
CA ALA A 663 4.70 -1.37 34.15
C ALA A 663 3.60 -0.95 35.16
N ARG A 664 3.23 0.34 35.15
CA ARG A 664 1.93 0.87 35.64
C ARG A 664 1.41 2.01 34.73
N PRO A 665 0.09 2.12 34.48
CA PRO A 665 -0.52 3.22 33.72
C PRO A 665 -0.98 4.38 34.62
N ASP A 666 -1.25 5.55 34.02
CA ASP A 666 -1.60 6.80 34.71
C ASP A 666 -2.78 7.52 34.01
N ASP A 667 -3.56 8.28 34.77
CA ASP A 667 -4.87 8.84 34.43
C ASP A 667 -4.79 10.26 33.85
N SER A 668 -5.50 10.55 32.75
CA SER A 668 -5.42 11.86 32.11
C SER A 668 -6.72 12.36 31.44
N ARG A 669 -7.89 12.04 32.01
CA ARG A 669 -9.20 12.45 31.43
C ARG A 669 -9.76 13.79 31.92
N VAL A 670 -9.24 14.34 33.03
CA VAL A 670 -9.88 15.50 33.71
C VAL A 670 -9.51 16.86 33.09
N LEU A 671 -8.35 17.00 32.44
CA LEU A 671 -7.77 18.33 32.12
C LEU A 671 -8.40 19.09 30.94
N ASN A 672 -9.24 18.46 30.11
CA ASN A 672 -9.65 19.04 28.82
C ASN A 672 -10.89 19.96 28.87
N HIS A 673 -11.70 19.94 29.94
CA HIS A 673 -12.98 20.66 29.96
C HIS A 673 -12.92 22.15 30.33
N LEU A 674 -11.79 22.65 30.85
CA LEU A 674 -11.68 24.03 31.36
C LEU A 674 -11.02 25.04 30.39
N LEU A 675 -10.43 24.59 29.28
CA LEU A 675 -9.59 25.44 28.40
C LEU A 675 -10.36 26.26 27.35
N GLY A 676 -11.64 25.96 27.10
CA GLY A 676 -12.46 26.65 26.10
C GLY A 676 -12.78 28.12 26.42
N PRO A 677 -13.34 28.44 27.61
CA PRO A 677 -13.81 29.80 27.91
C PRO A 677 -12.67 30.83 28.02
N ALA A 678 -11.52 30.43 28.58
CA ALA A 678 -10.38 31.33 28.80
C ALA A 678 -9.78 31.87 27.48
N LEU A 679 -9.84 31.08 26.40
CA LEU A 679 -9.31 31.49 25.09
C LEU A 679 -10.19 32.56 24.43
N MET A 680 -11.51 32.50 24.61
CA MET A 680 -12.47 33.50 24.11
C MET A 680 -12.23 34.89 24.72
N LEU A 681 -12.02 34.96 26.05
CA LEU A 681 -11.75 36.21 26.76
C LEU A 681 -10.46 36.91 26.28
N LEU A 682 -9.40 36.14 26.00
CA LEU A 682 -8.13 36.67 25.47
C LEU A 682 -8.27 37.27 24.07
N VAL A 683 -9.10 36.67 23.21
CA VAL A 683 -9.37 37.21 21.86
C VAL A 683 -10.17 38.51 21.92
N MET A 684 -11.18 38.60 22.80
CA MET A 684 -11.97 39.82 23.01
C MET A 684 -11.10 40.99 23.54
N ALA A 685 -10.19 40.71 24.47
CA ALA A 685 -9.27 41.73 25.01
C ALA A 685 -8.31 42.27 23.93
N ALA A 686 -7.78 41.39 23.07
CA ALA A 686 -6.90 41.80 21.96
C ALA A 686 -7.63 42.66 20.91
N ALA A 687 -8.89 42.33 20.60
CA ALA A 687 -9.72 43.12 19.68
C ALA A 687 -10.03 44.53 20.24
N ALA A 688 -10.34 44.63 21.54
CA ALA A 688 -10.57 45.91 22.20
C ALA A 688 -9.31 46.79 22.25
N GLY A 689 -8.13 46.19 22.48
CA GLY A 689 -6.85 46.90 22.46
C GLY A 689 -6.50 47.48 21.09
N LEU A 690 -6.85 46.80 19.99
CA LEU A 690 -6.59 47.28 18.63
C LEU A 690 -7.43 48.50 18.26
N LEU A 691 -8.68 48.58 18.74
CA LEU A 691 -9.58 49.71 18.49
C LEU A 691 -9.11 51.02 19.15
N PHE A 692 -8.37 50.94 20.26
CA PHE A 692 -7.86 52.12 20.97
C PHE A 692 -6.64 52.79 20.32
N VAL A 693 -5.95 52.12 19.40
CA VAL A 693 -4.72 52.62 18.75
C VAL A 693 -5.00 53.38 17.44
N ILE A 694 -6.22 53.28 16.89
CA ILE A 694 -6.52 53.72 15.51
C ILE A 694 -7.35 55.04 15.44
N SER A 695 -7.67 55.69 16.56
CA SER A 695 -8.43 56.97 16.56
C SER A 695 -7.63 58.17 17.11
N PRO A 696 -7.03 58.99 16.24
CA PRO A 696 -6.42 60.27 16.63
C PRO A 696 -6.95 61.49 15.82
N THR A 697 -8.27 61.67 15.67
CA THR A 697 -8.84 62.94 15.15
C THR A 697 -10.25 63.23 15.67
N SER A 698 -10.38 64.17 16.62
CA SER A 698 -11.60 64.99 16.85
C SER A 698 -11.32 66.08 17.89
N ALA A 699 -10.73 67.20 17.45
CA ALA A 699 -10.58 68.40 18.27
C ALA A 699 -10.59 69.68 17.41
N LEU A 700 -11.76 70.29 17.24
CA LEU A 700 -12.02 71.75 17.35
C LEU A 700 -13.46 72.07 16.91
N PHE A 701 -14.29 72.60 17.83
CA PHE A 701 -14.92 73.93 17.74
C PHE A 701 -16.07 74.07 18.76
N LEU A 702 -15.86 74.85 19.82
CA LEU A 702 -16.72 75.98 20.19
C LEU A 702 -16.15 76.75 21.40
N ARG A 703 -16.16 78.07 21.30
CA ARG A 703 -15.76 79.05 22.32
C ARG A 703 -17.01 79.80 22.80
N ALA A 704 -17.21 79.94 24.11
CA ALA A 704 -17.78 81.14 24.76
C ALA A 704 -17.86 80.93 26.29
N GLY A 705 -17.57 81.98 27.09
CA GLY A 705 -17.82 81.97 28.55
C GLY A 705 -16.71 82.58 29.40
N LEU A 706 -16.73 83.91 29.60
CA LEU A 706 -15.94 84.63 30.61
C LEU A 706 -16.47 84.33 32.04
N PHE A 707 -15.61 84.26 33.06
CA PHE A 707 -15.44 85.35 34.04
C PHE A 707 -14.29 85.08 35.06
N PHE A 708 -13.91 86.15 35.77
CA PHE A 708 -12.81 86.28 36.75
C PHE A 708 -12.95 85.42 38.03
N VAL A 709 -11.83 85.15 38.72
CA VAL A 709 -11.47 85.78 40.03
C VAL A 709 -10.00 85.48 40.43
N VAL A 710 -9.25 86.57 40.58
CA VAL A 710 -8.14 86.91 41.51
C VAL A 710 -7.46 85.82 42.37
N GLY A 711 -6.12 85.86 42.44
CA GLY A 711 -5.40 85.52 43.69
C GLY A 711 -3.96 85.01 43.53
N GLY A 712 -2.96 85.84 43.80
CA GLY A 712 -1.55 85.39 43.89
C GLY A 712 -0.82 85.98 45.10
N LYS A 713 0.03 85.16 45.74
CA LYS A 713 1.24 85.47 46.55
C LYS A 713 1.77 84.12 47.09
N LYS A 714 3.05 83.72 46.99
CA LYS A 714 4.36 84.30 47.40
C LYS A 714 4.80 83.86 48.81
N ASN A 715 5.77 82.93 48.82
CA ASN A 715 6.87 82.69 49.77
C ASN A 715 6.69 82.65 51.31
N ARG A 716 7.23 81.55 51.85
CA ARG A 716 8.18 81.41 53.00
C ARG A 716 7.76 81.70 54.45
N GLU A 717 8.39 80.87 55.28
CA GLU A 717 8.84 81.07 56.67
C GLU A 717 7.77 81.14 57.77
N LEU A 718 7.83 80.12 58.63
CA LEU A 718 7.39 80.16 60.01
C LEU A 718 8.43 79.44 60.88
N MET A 719 8.87 80.10 61.94
CA MET A 719 9.80 79.59 62.94
C MET A 719 9.12 78.57 63.89
N GLN A 720 9.91 77.64 64.43
CA GLN A 720 9.61 76.99 65.71
C GLN A 720 9.77 78.01 66.86
N VAL A 721 9.14 77.88 68.03
CA VAL A 721 9.61 77.12 69.22
C VAL A 721 8.72 77.58 70.40
N PRO A 722 8.39 76.78 71.44
CA PRO A 722 8.15 75.33 71.56
C PRO A 722 6.68 75.08 72.02
N VAL A 723 6.17 73.88 72.32
CA VAL A 723 6.72 72.53 72.59
C VAL A 723 6.00 71.51 71.70
#